data_AF-A0A0S9KEA0-F1
#
_entry.id   AF-A0A0S9KEA0-F1
#
_cell.length_a   1.000
_cell.length_b   1.000
_cell.length_c   1.000
_cell.angle_alpha   90.00
_cell.angle_beta   90.00
_cell.angle_gamma   90.00
#
_symmetry.space_group_name_H-M   'P 1'
#
loop_
_entity.id
_entity.type
_entity.pdbx_description
1 polymer ?
#
loop_
_entity_poly.entity_id
_entity_poly.type
_entity_poly.pdbx_seq_one_letter_code
_entity_poly.pdbx_strand_id
1 'polypeptide(L)'
;MRTAAPTRNPGTRRAIAAATTATLALLGGLLSAAPAHADEDTAVPLVTASNISVTSSYNGADYDVHVAYDAAFADTCTYGQVNPVVITPNPSGFDDPAYRVQDNGWVDVTASGANTVDFTLPAAGTYQLGMFTAVNAAGSCDVTSDVNPTLAGTADFTVVAPVTRNETAPTISGTATVGKTLTATPGTYWPGTAVVTYQWNRNGAPIAGATNLAYALSAADSKTKVTVTTTGADEQFGSASATSAAVTVQPGTITAFTPTITGTKTVGQTLTAVTPAGLTYTYQWYRGSSKISGATGRTYKLVTADGGTTVKVAVVGSKSGYTSLTRTSASTSTIVKLLTATPTPKITGTVKVGYKLTAVASTWAPATVSLKYQWYRDGAAISGATGSTYTVAGSSAGKRITVKVTGAKTGYATVAKTSKSTAAVAKGTITMGAPKISGTVKVGYTLTAARASSAPTTGVTYKYQWYLNGAAVSGATSSKLGLKTSMQGKQVQVRVTASATGYGTLGVSSAKTVAVAAAASAIKGDGTYRVGIDVKAGTYYTASTTNCYWERSSSSRDIIDNNFGSGRQMVTISATDKYFESDRCGAWYRYDGTGKNASSFPGDGMYAVGVDVRPGTYKSSGGNGGWCYIASLSTLSGGYDDIIDNDGSGSGTKYWEVHAGEFVDTSGCGTWTRVSN
;
A
#
# COMPACT_ATOMS: atom_id res chain seq x y z
N MET A 1 24.18 27.94 59.77
CA MET A 1 24.95 27.46 60.95
C MET A 1 26.43 27.72 60.71
N ARG A 2 27.15 27.90 61.80
CA ARG A 2 28.46 28.53 61.95
C ARG A 2 29.65 27.79 61.30
N THR A 3 30.70 28.57 61.05
CA THR A 3 32.16 28.29 61.11
C THR A 3 32.81 27.29 60.13
N ALA A 4 33.70 27.80 59.26
CA ALA A 4 35.02 27.21 58.97
C ALA A 4 35.96 28.24 58.29
N ALA A 5 37.25 28.09 58.59
CA ALA A 5 38.39 29.00 58.43
C ALA A 5 38.80 29.40 56.99
N PRO A 6 39.64 30.45 56.81
CA PRO A 6 40.14 30.86 55.51
C PRO A 6 41.23 29.91 54.99
N THR A 7 41.17 29.68 53.68
CA THR A 7 42.06 28.85 52.87
C THR A 7 43.48 29.41 52.80
N ARG A 8 44.47 28.57 53.11
CA ARG A 8 45.91 28.83 52.88
C ARG A 8 46.19 29.10 51.40
N ASN A 9 46.99 30.13 51.15
CA ASN A 9 47.64 30.45 49.89
C ASN A 9 48.51 29.25 49.42
N PRO A 10 48.50 28.85 48.13
CA PRO A 10 49.42 27.82 47.65
C PRO A 10 50.83 28.41 47.67
N GLY A 11 51.70 27.80 48.48
CA GLY A 11 53.06 28.24 48.69
C GLY A 11 53.86 28.30 47.39
N THR A 12 54.58 29.39 47.22
CA THR A 12 55.88 29.40 46.55
C THR A 12 56.70 28.25 47.14
N ARG A 13 56.85 27.17 46.37
CA ARG A 13 57.75 26.07 46.73
C ARG A 13 59.16 26.64 46.77
N ARG A 14 59.67 26.90 47.97
CA ARG A 14 61.10 27.01 48.22
C ARG A 14 61.73 25.72 47.70
N ALA A 15 62.75 25.86 46.85
CA ALA A 15 63.65 24.76 46.53
C ALA A 15 64.22 24.23 47.85
N ILE A 16 63.77 23.06 48.27
CA ILE A 16 64.41 22.30 49.34
C ILE A 16 65.54 21.57 48.66
N ALA A 17 66.77 22.03 48.85
CA ALA A 17 67.95 21.23 48.56
C ALA A 17 67.89 20.03 49.50
N ALA A 18 67.58 18.85 48.96
CA ALA A 18 67.64 17.62 49.71
C ALA A 18 69.12 17.27 49.96
N ALA A 19 69.48 17.05 51.22
CA ALA A 19 70.77 16.43 51.56
C ALA A 19 70.86 15.08 50.83
N THR A 20 71.84 14.96 49.95
CA THR A 20 72.04 13.79 49.11
C THR A 20 72.99 12.86 49.85
N THR A 21 72.48 11.76 50.43
CA THR A 21 73.33 10.68 50.90
C THR A 21 73.53 9.73 49.73
N ALA A 22 74.63 9.89 49.00
CA ALA A 22 75.04 8.94 47.97
C ALA A 22 75.95 7.89 48.58
N THR A 23 75.53 6.63 48.62
CA THR A 23 76.42 5.50 48.88
C THR A 23 77.01 5.07 47.54
N LEU A 24 78.29 5.37 47.29
CA LEU A 24 78.94 5.16 46.00
C LEU A 24 79.65 3.81 45.92
N ALA A 25 79.54 3.16 44.76
CA ALA A 25 80.21 1.90 44.43
C ALA A 25 81.70 2.11 44.09
N LEU A 26 82.53 1.17 44.53
CA LEU A 26 83.98 1.21 44.46
C LEU A 26 84.52 0.51 43.20
N LEU A 27 85.23 1.26 42.35
CA LEU A 27 85.96 0.74 41.20
C LEU A 27 87.36 0.28 41.68
N GLY A 28 87.57 -1.04 41.69
CA GLY A 28 88.83 -1.65 42.09
C GLY A 28 89.93 -1.53 41.03
N GLY A 29 91.14 -1.21 41.49
CA GLY A 29 92.38 -1.34 40.73
C GLY A 29 93.58 -1.40 41.68
N LEU A 30 94.32 -2.52 41.67
CA LEU A 30 95.59 -2.67 42.40
C LEU A 30 96.69 -1.82 41.74
N LEU A 31 97.44 -1.05 42.53
CA LEU A 31 98.76 -0.52 42.13
C LEU A 31 99.87 -1.08 43.04
N SER A 32 101.01 -1.34 42.40
CA SER A 32 102.21 -2.04 42.87
C SER A 32 103.02 -1.26 43.90
N ALA A 33 103.50 -1.94 44.94
CA ALA A 33 104.43 -1.40 45.92
C ALA A 33 105.87 -1.30 45.36
N ALA A 34 106.53 -0.17 45.58
CA ALA A 34 108.00 -0.04 45.49
C ALA A 34 108.67 -0.57 46.78
N PRO A 35 109.91 -1.09 46.73
CA PRO A 35 110.50 -1.81 47.86
C PRO A 35 111.01 -0.85 48.95
N ALA A 36 110.55 -1.03 50.18
CA ALA A 36 111.14 -0.40 51.36
C ALA A 36 112.28 -1.26 51.93
N HIS A 37 113.40 -0.63 52.27
CA HIS A 37 114.56 -1.24 52.93
C HIS A 37 114.18 -1.71 54.34
N ALA A 38 114.56 -2.95 54.67
CA ALA A 38 114.28 -3.57 55.95
C ALA A 38 115.17 -3.02 57.07
N ASP A 39 114.53 -2.44 58.09
CA ASP A 39 114.81 -2.73 59.51
C ASP A 39 113.44 -2.65 60.22
N GLU A 40 113.20 -3.59 61.15
CA GLU A 40 111.88 -3.99 61.67
C GLU A 40 111.06 -2.83 62.27
N ASP A 41 110.05 -2.38 61.52
CA ASP A 41 108.99 -1.47 61.98
C ASP A 41 107.61 -2.10 61.72
N THR A 42 106.70 -1.96 62.68
CA THR A 42 105.34 -2.52 62.63
C THR A 42 104.60 -2.03 61.39
N ALA A 43 104.14 -2.96 60.54
CA ALA A 43 103.41 -2.64 59.31
C ALA A 43 102.14 -1.83 59.61
N VAL A 44 102.12 -0.58 59.16
CA VAL A 44 100.94 0.30 59.20
C VAL A 44 99.89 -0.23 58.22
N PRO A 45 98.61 -0.44 58.62
CA PRO A 45 97.57 -0.90 57.70
C PRO A 45 97.26 0.16 56.63
N LEU A 46 97.29 -0.23 55.35
CA LEU A 46 96.97 0.66 54.23
C LEU A 46 95.46 0.96 54.16
N VAL A 47 95.11 2.25 53.99
CA VAL A 47 93.77 2.67 53.58
C VAL A 47 93.59 2.33 52.10
N THR A 48 92.47 1.68 51.77
CA THR A 48 92.09 1.32 50.41
C THR A 48 90.69 1.86 50.14
N ALA A 49 90.32 1.97 48.87
CA ALA A 49 88.99 2.44 48.54
C ALA A 49 87.88 1.58 49.23
N SER A 50 88.12 0.28 49.47
CA SER A 50 87.21 -0.65 50.17
C SER A 50 86.95 -0.39 51.66
N ASN A 51 87.75 0.45 52.33
CA ASN A 51 87.62 0.74 53.77
C ASN A 51 87.38 2.23 54.07
N ILE A 52 86.87 2.97 53.09
CA ILE A 52 86.40 4.35 53.24
C ILE A 52 84.90 4.47 52.93
N SER A 53 84.22 5.34 53.66
CA SER A 53 82.87 5.79 53.37
C SER A 53 82.87 7.31 53.26
N VAL A 54 82.24 7.82 52.21
CA VAL A 54 82.21 9.25 51.92
C VAL A 54 80.78 9.73 51.91
N THR A 55 80.51 10.80 52.63
CA THR A 55 79.26 11.54 52.56
C THR A 55 79.57 13.00 52.24
N SER A 56 78.75 13.63 51.41
CA SER A 56 78.94 15.04 51.04
C SER A 56 77.63 15.81 51.08
N SER A 57 77.67 17.06 51.51
CA SER A 57 76.55 18.00 51.45
C SER A 57 76.98 19.34 50.86
N TYR A 58 76.18 19.90 49.96
CA TYR A 58 76.44 21.22 49.41
C TYR A 58 75.86 22.31 50.31
N ASN A 59 76.70 23.21 50.82
CA ASN A 59 76.32 24.23 51.80
C ASN A 59 75.86 25.56 51.17
N GLY A 60 75.90 25.66 49.84
CA GLY A 60 75.53 26.86 49.08
C GLY A 60 76.71 27.54 48.39
N ALA A 61 77.94 27.31 48.87
CA ALA A 61 79.18 27.79 48.27
C ALA A 61 80.14 26.64 47.94
N ASP A 62 80.33 25.71 48.87
CA ASP A 62 81.23 24.57 48.77
C ASP A 62 80.51 23.25 49.12
N TYR A 63 81.18 22.12 48.89
CA TYR A 63 80.74 20.79 49.30
C TYR A 63 81.44 20.42 50.61
N ASP A 64 80.69 20.36 51.71
CA ASP A 64 81.16 19.76 52.96
C ASP A 64 81.25 18.25 52.73
N VAL A 65 82.43 17.67 52.90
CA VAL A 65 82.71 16.25 52.69
C VAL A 65 83.18 15.66 54.00
N HIS A 66 82.46 14.63 54.45
CA HIS A 66 82.79 13.81 55.58
C HIS A 66 83.25 12.44 55.10
N VAL A 67 84.50 12.10 55.43
CA VAL A 67 85.09 10.80 55.12
C VAL A 67 85.31 10.05 56.42
N ALA A 68 84.76 8.84 56.52
CA ALA A 68 84.99 7.92 57.63
C ALA A 68 85.71 6.66 57.13
N TYR A 69 86.65 6.15 57.91
CA TYR A 69 87.47 4.98 57.56
C TYR A 69 87.76 4.08 58.77
N ASP A 70 88.13 2.83 58.52
CA ASP A 70 88.14 1.79 59.58
C ASP A 70 89.36 1.80 60.53
N ALA A 71 90.40 2.60 60.26
CA ALA A 71 91.64 2.64 61.06
C ALA A 71 91.66 3.77 62.10
N ALA A 72 92.11 3.49 63.33
CA ALA A 72 92.23 4.47 64.41
C ALA A 72 93.54 5.26 64.38
N PHE A 73 93.46 6.58 64.30
CA PHE A 73 94.59 7.51 64.42
C PHE A 73 94.64 8.11 65.84
N ALA A 74 95.81 8.08 66.46
CA ALA A 74 96.06 8.72 67.76
C ALA A 74 96.75 10.08 67.54
N ASP A 75 96.12 11.15 68.01
CA ASP A 75 96.39 12.55 67.66
C ASP A 75 97.49 13.22 68.52
N THR A 76 98.47 12.44 69.01
CA THR A 76 99.55 12.96 69.88
C THR A 76 100.92 12.69 69.30
N CYS A 77 101.62 13.76 68.92
CA CYS A 77 102.89 13.73 68.21
C CYS A 77 103.95 12.80 68.80
N THR A 78 104.19 11.66 68.14
CA THR A 78 105.32 10.78 68.41
C THR A 78 105.79 10.11 67.12
N TYR A 79 107.09 9.80 67.06
CA TYR A 79 107.83 9.26 65.90
C TYR A 79 107.06 8.11 65.18
N GLY A 80 106.78 8.25 63.88
CA GLY A 80 106.12 7.23 63.05
C GLY A 80 104.65 7.44 62.65
N GLN A 81 104.11 8.67 62.73
CA GLN A 81 102.70 8.94 62.46
C GLN A 81 102.32 9.15 60.98
N VAL A 82 101.07 8.82 60.66
CA VAL A 82 100.40 9.02 59.36
C VAL A 82 99.41 10.17 59.49
N ASN A 83 99.48 11.18 58.62
CA ASN A 83 98.48 12.24 58.52
C ASN A 83 97.68 12.10 57.22
N PRO A 84 96.34 12.16 57.26
CA PRO A 84 95.53 12.20 56.05
C PRO A 84 95.70 13.56 55.37
N VAL A 85 95.97 13.57 54.07
CA VAL A 85 96.05 14.82 53.28
C VAL A 85 95.23 14.66 52.00
N VAL A 86 94.32 15.61 51.76
CA VAL A 86 93.51 15.61 50.54
C VAL A 86 94.32 16.24 49.42
N ILE A 87 94.55 15.49 48.34
CA ILE A 87 95.29 15.95 47.16
C ILE A 87 94.28 16.56 46.18
N THR A 88 94.48 17.82 45.80
CA THR A 88 93.63 18.47 44.78
C THR A 88 94.46 19.01 43.61
N PRO A 89 94.12 18.72 42.32
CA PRO A 89 93.30 17.63 41.75
C PRO A 89 94.15 16.47 41.19
N ASN A 90 93.57 15.26 41.08
CA ASN A 90 94.20 14.02 40.55
C ASN A 90 94.92 14.24 39.19
N PRO A 91 96.27 14.32 39.14
CA PRO A 91 97.00 14.27 37.90
C PRO A 91 97.42 12.82 37.65
N SER A 92 97.06 12.28 36.48
CA SER A 92 97.57 10.99 36.04
C SER A 92 99.11 10.97 36.07
N GLY A 93 99.71 10.18 36.97
CA GLY A 93 101.17 9.94 37.00
C GLY A 93 101.92 10.38 38.26
N PHE A 94 101.40 10.10 39.46
CA PHE A 94 102.05 10.42 40.74
C PHE A 94 103.07 9.35 41.19
N ASP A 95 104.03 8.99 40.34
CA ASP A 95 105.08 7.97 40.62
C ASP A 95 106.53 8.54 40.56
N ASP A 96 106.72 9.86 40.73
CA ASP A 96 108.05 10.50 40.71
C ASP A 96 108.51 10.94 42.12
N PRO A 97 109.60 10.37 42.67
CA PRO A 97 110.17 10.79 43.96
C PRO A 97 110.84 12.18 43.95
N ALA A 98 110.85 12.92 42.83
CA ALA A 98 111.41 14.27 42.74
C ALA A 98 110.44 15.42 43.04
N TYR A 99 109.16 15.16 43.34
CA TYR A 99 108.19 16.22 43.66
C TYR A 99 108.38 16.73 45.11
N ARG A 100 109.28 17.71 45.29
CA ARG A 100 109.36 18.49 46.53
C ARG A 100 108.18 19.47 46.64
N VAL A 101 107.60 19.52 47.83
CA VAL A 101 106.47 20.36 48.28
C VAL A 101 106.68 21.84 47.97
N GLN A 102 106.18 22.37 46.84
CA GLN A 102 106.10 23.83 46.61
C GLN A 102 104.88 24.35 45.83
N ASP A 103 103.94 23.52 45.34
CA ASP A 103 102.70 24.04 44.73
C ASP A 103 101.48 23.76 45.61
N ASN A 104 100.73 24.83 45.92
CA ASN A 104 99.65 24.96 46.90
C ASN A 104 98.36 24.18 46.58
N GLY A 105 98.45 22.90 46.22
CA GLY A 105 97.30 22.03 45.90
C GLY A 105 96.73 21.23 47.08
N TRP A 106 97.19 21.52 48.30
CA TRP A 106 96.83 20.78 49.51
C TRP A 106 95.69 21.49 50.24
N VAL A 107 94.63 20.76 50.55
CA VAL A 107 93.57 21.28 51.44
C VAL A 107 93.89 20.79 52.85
N ASP A 108 94.06 21.72 53.78
CA ASP A 108 94.18 21.41 55.20
C ASP A 108 92.92 20.68 55.66
N VAL A 109 93.09 19.45 56.11
CA VAL A 109 92.00 18.60 56.62
C VAL A 109 92.03 18.61 58.13
N THR A 110 90.90 18.95 58.75
CA THR A 110 90.80 18.91 60.21
C THR A 110 90.32 17.51 60.60
N ALA A 111 91.11 16.78 61.38
CA ALA A 111 90.66 15.53 61.98
C ALA A 111 89.49 15.85 62.93
N SER A 112 88.33 15.25 62.67
CA SER A 112 87.11 15.48 63.45
C SER A 112 86.82 14.37 64.46
N GLY A 113 87.67 13.34 64.48
CA GLY A 113 87.63 12.19 65.37
C GLY A 113 88.75 11.19 65.05
N ALA A 114 88.85 10.09 65.80
CA ALA A 114 89.92 9.10 65.63
C ALA A 114 89.94 8.42 64.25
N ASN A 115 88.82 8.47 63.51
CA ASN A 115 88.59 7.71 62.28
C ASN A 115 87.86 8.53 61.19
N THR A 116 87.78 9.85 61.35
CA THR A 116 86.97 10.72 60.48
C THR A 116 87.69 12.00 60.13
N VAL A 117 87.46 12.46 58.90
CA VAL A 117 88.06 13.67 58.37
C VAL A 117 86.99 14.48 57.65
N ASP A 118 86.92 15.76 57.99
CA ASP A 118 85.98 16.72 57.42
C ASP A 118 86.73 17.80 56.65
N PHE A 119 86.25 18.12 55.45
CA PHE A 119 86.79 19.20 54.62
C PHE A 119 85.75 19.75 53.67
N THR A 120 86.07 20.88 53.04
CA THR A 120 85.24 21.47 51.99
C THR A 120 85.92 21.37 50.63
N LEU A 121 85.13 21.12 49.59
CA LEU A 121 85.59 21.14 48.20
C LEU A 121 84.86 22.22 47.40
N PRO A 122 85.56 22.95 46.52
CA PRO A 122 84.98 24.07 45.78
C PRO A 122 84.10 23.66 44.59
N ALA A 123 84.12 22.38 44.20
CA ALA A 123 83.40 21.88 43.04
C ALA A 123 82.97 20.42 43.21
N ALA A 124 82.05 19.98 42.35
CA ALA A 124 81.78 18.57 42.14
C ALA A 124 82.82 18.00 41.15
N GLY A 125 83.20 16.74 41.33
CA GLY A 125 84.24 16.08 40.56
C GLY A 125 84.71 14.79 41.23
N THR A 126 85.64 14.10 40.59
CA THR A 126 86.34 12.96 41.19
C THR A 126 87.65 13.47 41.82
N TYR A 127 87.88 13.08 43.07
CA TYR A 127 88.98 13.53 43.93
C TYR A 127 89.74 12.31 44.47
N GLN A 128 91.00 12.50 44.86
CA GLN A 128 91.84 11.48 45.47
C GLN A 128 92.19 11.85 46.91
N LEU A 129 91.97 10.92 47.83
CA LEU A 129 92.45 10.99 49.21
C LEU A 129 93.81 10.31 49.31
N GLY A 130 94.84 11.01 49.79
CA GLY A 130 96.19 10.47 50.00
C GLY A 130 96.55 10.37 51.48
N MET A 131 97.30 9.33 51.84
CA MET A 131 97.76 9.11 53.23
C MET A 131 99.28 9.20 53.29
N PHE A 132 99.84 10.03 54.16
CA PHE A 132 101.28 10.33 54.19
C PHE A 132 101.91 9.98 55.54
N THR A 133 103.07 9.33 55.53
CA THR A 133 103.91 9.08 56.71
C THR A 133 104.99 10.15 56.82
N ALA A 134 105.11 10.84 57.96
CA ALA A 134 106.16 11.84 58.19
C ALA A 134 107.18 11.35 59.24
N VAL A 135 108.47 11.43 58.92
CA VAL A 135 109.56 11.01 59.84
C VAL A 135 110.37 12.23 60.21
N ASN A 136 110.33 12.69 61.47
CA ASN A 136 111.24 13.75 61.92
C ASN A 136 111.78 13.50 63.33
N ALA A 137 113.11 13.62 63.48
CA ALA A 137 113.87 13.38 64.71
C ALA A 137 113.85 14.56 65.71
N ALA A 138 113.01 15.59 65.52
CA ALA A 138 113.08 16.84 66.28
C ALA A 138 111.75 17.32 66.92
N GLY A 139 110.69 16.50 66.95
CA GLY A 139 109.53 16.76 67.83
C GLY A 139 108.70 18.03 67.58
N SER A 140 108.67 18.57 66.35
CA SER A 140 107.75 19.66 65.94
C SER A 140 106.75 19.16 64.90
N CYS A 141 105.46 19.42 65.10
CA CYS A 141 104.34 18.89 64.32
C CYS A 141 103.89 19.89 63.27
N ASP A 142 104.79 20.21 62.34
CA ASP A 142 104.49 21.09 61.23
C ASP A 142 105.00 20.45 59.94
N VAL A 143 104.09 19.88 59.15
CA VAL A 143 104.38 19.18 57.89
C VAL A 143 104.67 20.17 56.75
N THR A 144 104.66 21.48 57.04
CA THR A 144 104.98 22.53 56.06
C THR A 144 106.48 22.84 55.94
N SER A 145 107.33 22.23 56.78
CA SER A 145 108.79 22.50 56.75
C SER A 145 109.63 21.21 56.63
N ASP A 146 110.29 21.08 55.48
CA ASP A 146 111.44 20.19 55.17
C ASP A 146 111.41 18.75 55.72
N VAL A 147 110.34 18.01 55.42
CA VAL A 147 110.31 16.54 55.48
C VAL A 147 109.85 15.98 54.14
N ASN A 148 110.42 14.84 53.71
CA ASN A 148 109.90 14.03 52.60
C ASN A 148 108.91 13.02 53.20
N PRO A 149 107.60 13.32 53.26
CA PRO A 149 106.64 12.32 53.68
C PRO A 149 106.54 11.21 52.63
N THR A 150 106.47 9.94 53.06
CA THR A 150 106.29 8.81 52.13
C THR A 150 104.80 8.51 52.00
N LEU A 151 104.29 8.48 50.77
CA LEU A 151 102.90 8.16 50.47
C LEU A 151 102.61 6.68 50.83
N ALA A 152 101.64 6.46 51.71
CA ALA A 152 101.23 5.14 52.18
C ALA A 152 100.10 4.53 51.34
N GLY A 153 99.27 5.35 50.67
CA GLY A 153 98.19 4.88 49.79
C GLY A 153 97.24 5.98 49.32
N THR A 154 96.46 5.72 48.27
CA THR A 154 95.43 6.63 47.74
C THR A 154 94.09 5.95 47.49
N ALA A 155 92.99 6.72 47.53
CA ALA A 155 91.64 6.26 47.17
C ALA A 155 90.83 7.35 46.44
N ASP A 156 90.15 6.97 45.36
CA ASP A 156 89.26 7.86 44.59
C ASP A 156 87.88 7.96 45.24
N PHE A 157 87.32 9.18 45.28
CA PHE A 157 85.92 9.41 45.61
C PHE A 157 85.32 10.49 44.69
N THR A 158 84.01 10.46 44.46
CA THR A 158 83.34 11.43 43.59
C THR A 158 82.30 12.23 44.37
N VAL A 159 82.37 13.55 44.26
CA VAL A 159 81.36 14.49 44.75
C VAL A 159 80.52 14.93 43.56
N VAL A 160 79.20 14.82 43.67
CA VAL A 160 78.25 15.13 42.58
C VAL A 160 77.56 16.46 42.85
N ALA A 161 77.33 17.25 41.79
CA ALA A 161 76.69 18.54 41.93
C ALA A 161 75.21 18.42 42.33
N PRO A 162 74.66 19.36 43.13
CA PRO A 162 73.24 19.34 43.47
C PRO A 162 72.39 19.58 42.22
N VAL A 163 71.55 18.61 41.86
CA VAL A 163 70.58 18.78 40.76
C VAL A 163 69.41 19.64 41.24
N THR A 164 69.12 20.72 40.52
CA THR A 164 67.94 21.54 40.81
C THR A 164 66.67 20.85 40.31
N ARG A 165 65.75 20.53 41.23
CA ARG A 165 64.41 20.00 40.86
C ARG A 165 63.60 21.10 40.20
N ASN A 166 63.31 20.96 38.92
CA ASN A 166 62.44 21.89 38.19
C ASN A 166 61.13 21.19 37.82
N GLU A 167 60.14 21.32 38.70
CA GLU A 167 58.83 20.70 38.56
C GLU A 167 57.83 21.65 37.91
N THR A 168 57.25 21.28 36.76
CA THR A 168 56.08 21.96 36.19
C THR A 168 54.86 21.06 36.28
N ALA A 169 53.69 21.63 36.56
CA ALA A 169 52.45 20.86 36.62
C ALA A 169 52.03 20.39 35.22
N PRO A 170 51.45 19.17 35.08
CA PRO A 170 50.87 18.75 33.81
C PRO A 170 49.70 19.65 33.40
N THR A 171 49.43 19.73 32.10
CA THR A 171 48.28 20.47 31.55
C THR A 171 47.28 19.54 30.89
N ILE A 172 46.02 19.98 30.80
CA ILE A 172 44.95 19.26 30.11
C ILE A 172 44.57 20.05 28.86
N SER A 173 44.51 19.36 27.72
CA SER A 173 43.99 19.89 26.46
C SER A 173 42.74 19.14 26.00
N GLY A 174 41.98 19.74 25.08
CA GLY A 174 40.71 19.22 24.58
C GLY A 174 39.49 19.94 25.17
N THR A 175 38.30 19.58 24.71
CA THR A 175 37.05 20.17 25.19
C THR A 175 36.52 19.37 26.36
N ALA A 176 36.41 19.99 27.54
CA ALA A 176 35.86 19.37 28.74
C ALA A 176 34.32 19.23 28.66
N THR A 177 33.86 18.34 27.79
CA THR A 177 32.44 18.05 27.55
C THR A 177 32.23 16.54 27.45
N VAL A 178 31.17 15.99 28.07
CA VAL A 178 30.86 14.54 28.01
C VAL A 178 30.83 14.03 26.56
N GLY A 179 31.47 12.88 26.32
CA GLY A 179 31.61 12.28 24.99
C GLY A 179 32.76 12.87 24.16
N LYS A 180 33.57 13.77 24.72
CA LYS A 180 34.85 14.23 24.17
C LYS A 180 36.02 13.63 24.95
N THR A 181 37.19 13.68 24.36
CA THR A 181 38.42 13.16 24.95
C THR A 181 39.29 14.32 25.42
N LEU A 182 39.76 14.24 26.66
CA LEU A 182 40.81 15.10 27.20
C LEU A 182 42.15 14.42 26.98
N THR A 183 43.20 15.20 26.69
CA THR A 183 44.56 14.71 26.52
C THR A 183 45.47 15.41 27.51
N ALA A 184 46.21 14.63 28.29
CA ALA A 184 47.20 15.16 29.22
C ALA A 184 48.46 15.55 28.45
N THR A 185 49.05 16.70 28.77
CA THR A 185 50.43 17.00 28.43
C THR A 185 51.23 16.90 29.73
N PRO A 186 52.21 15.98 29.81
CA PRO A 186 52.99 15.77 31.02
C PRO A 186 53.73 17.03 31.48
N GLY A 187 53.91 17.16 32.80
CA GLY A 187 54.81 18.14 33.39
C GLY A 187 56.27 17.72 33.27
N THR A 188 57.19 18.62 33.58
CA THR A 188 58.63 18.33 33.75
C THR A 188 58.93 18.09 35.23
N TYR A 189 59.85 17.18 35.56
CA TYR A 189 60.19 16.85 36.95
C TYR A 189 61.69 17.08 37.26
N TRP A 190 62.59 16.63 36.38
CA TRP A 190 64.04 16.96 36.36
C TRP A 190 64.64 16.57 34.99
N PRO A 191 65.89 16.98 34.65
CA PRO A 191 66.52 16.66 33.36
C PRO A 191 66.66 15.15 33.14
N GLY A 192 66.26 14.65 31.97
CA GLY A 192 66.48 13.26 31.56
C GLY A 192 65.38 12.25 31.90
N THR A 193 64.31 12.64 32.61
CA THR A 193 63.31 11.67 33.09
C THR A 193 62.01 11.68 32.29
N ALA A 194 61.63 10.52 31.77
CA ALA A 194 60.35 10.31 31.12
C ALA A 194 59.21 10.24 32.16
N VAL A 195 58.06 10.83 31.86
CA VAL A 195 56.85 10.63 32.66
C VAL A 195 56.31 9.23 32.40
N VAL A 196 56.15 8.44 33.46
CA VAL A 196 55.93 6.99 33.35
C VAL A 196 54.47 6.58 33.59
N THR A 197 53.69 7.35 34.35
CA THR A 197 52.29 7.00 34.62
C THR A 197 51.35 8.21 34.64
N TYR A 198 50.11 7.98 34.19
CA TYR A 198 48.99 8.92 34.31
C TYR A 198 47.96 8.34 35.27
N GLN A 199 47.27 9.20 36.00
CA GLN A 199 46.05 8.85 36.73
C GLN A 199 45.08 10.01 36.62
N TRP A 200 43.96 9.81 35.94
CA TRP A 200 42.87 10.79 35.89
C TRP A 200 42.03 10.71 37.16
N ASN A 201 41.60 11.86 37.67
CA ASN A 201 40.83 11.97 38.90
C ASN A 201 39.54 12.76 38.66
N ARG A 202 38.46 12.34 39.32
CA ARG A 202 37.16 13.01 39.37
C ARG A 202 36.93 13.55 40.77
N ASN A 203 36.73 14.85 40.89
CA ASN A 203 36.59 15.56 42.18
C ASN A 203 37.70 15.19 43.19
N GLY A 204 38.92 14.98 42.70
CA GLY A 204 40.08 14.61 43.53
C GLY A 204 40.24 13.12 43.84
N ALA A 205 39.29 12.25 43.44
CA ALA A 205 39.41 10.80 43.61
C ALA A 205 39.83 10.11 42.30
N PRO A 206 40.66 9.05 42.34
CA PRO A 206 41.12 8.35 41.14
C PRO A 206 39.95 7.68 40.40
N ILE A 207 39.94 7.84 39.08
CA ILE A 207 39.01 7.15 38.19
C ILE A 207 39.63 5.81 37.83
N ALA A 208 38.98 4.72 38.23
CA ALA A 208 39.49 3.36 38.02
C ALA A 208 39.80 3.10 36.53
N GLY A 209 41.01 2.61 36.25
CA GLY A 209 41.49 2.29 34.91
C GLY A 209 41.81 3.48 34.01
N ALA A 210 41.63 4.72 34.48
CA ALA A 210 41.94 5.92 33.71
C ALA A 210 43.42 6.30 33.86
N THR A 211 44.30 5.47 33.31
CA THR A 211 45.77 5.57 33.45
C THR A 211 46.50 5.90 32.14
N ASN A 212 45.75 6.19 31.08
CA ASN A 212 46.29 6.53 29.76
C ASN A 212 46.49 8.05 29.58
N LEU A 213 47.30 8.41 28.58
CA LEU A 213 47.50 9.80 28.14
C LEU A 213 46.19 10.53 27.83
N ALA A 214 45.23 9.81 27.24
CA ALA A 214 43.94 10.34 26.84
C ALA A 214 42.81 9.73 27.69
N TYR A 215 41.84 10.56 28.08
CA TYR A 215 40.67 10.15 28.85
C TYR A 215 39.38 10.60 28.16
N ALA A 216 38.57 9.62 27.75
CA ALA A 216 37.25 9.86 27.18
C ALA A 216 36.25 10.17 28.30
N LEU A 217 35.67 11.37 28.28
CA LEU A 217 34.74 11.83 29.30
C LEU A 217 33.43 11.05 29.23
N SER A 218 33.10 10.40 30.34
CA SER A 218 31.88 9.62 30.54
C SER A 218 30.75 10.48 31.11
N ALA A 219 29.55 9.90 31.18
CA ALA A 219 28.40 10.58 31.81
C ALA A 219 28.64 10.93 33.28
N ALA A 220 29.42 10.12 34.01
CA ALA A 220 29.74 10.34 35.42
C ALA A 220 30.65 11.55 35.64
N ASP A 221 31.35 12.01 34.60
CA ASP A 221 32.20 13.20 34.67
C ASP A 221 31.39 14.50 34.56
N SER A 222 30.14 14.44 34.10
CA SER A 222 29.30 15.63 33.89
C SER A 222 29.18 16.49 35.16
N LYS A 223 29.47 17.79 35.03
CA LYS A 223 29.47 18.79 36.11
C LYS A 223 30.47 18.54 37.24
N THR A 224 31.39 17.60 37.05
CA THR A 224 32.47 17.33 38.01
C THR A 224 33.77 18.01 37.57
N LYS A 225 34.72 18.11 38.50
CA LYS A 225 36.08 18.58 38.22
C LYS A 225 36.95 17.38 37.85
N VAL A 226 37.60 17.44 36.69
CA VAL A 226 38.56 16.42 36.26
C VAL A 226 39.97 17.01 36.33
N THR A 227 40.90 16.24 36.91
CA THR A 227 42.35 16.53 36.93
C THR A 227 43.12 15.31 36.44
N VAL A 228 44.38 15.49 36.05
CA VAL A 228 45.31 14.39 35.81
C VAL A 228 46.52 14.55 36.72
N THR A 229 46.88 13.46 37.40
CA THR A 229 48.15 13.34 38.12
C THR A 229 49.12 12.58 37.22
N THR A 230 50.30 13.15 37.04
CA THR A 230 51.40 12.47 36.32
C THR A 230 52.53 12.20 37.29
N THR A 231 53.23 11.09 37.10
CA THR A 231 54.34 10.69 37.97
C THR A 231 55.57 10.41 37.11
N GLY A 232 56.68 11.08 37.43
CA GLY A 232 58.01 10.76 36.93
C GLY A 232 58.75 9.91 37.97
N ALA A 233 59.52 8.93 37.52
CA ALA A 233 60.32 8.08 38.38
C ALA A 233 61.75 7.97 37.83
N ASP A 234 62.72 8.03 38.74
CA ASP A 234 64.14 7.95 38.43
C ASP A 234 64.86 7.13 39.50
N GLU A 235 65.87 6.35 39.11
CA GLU A 235 66.61 5.46 40.01
C GLU A 235 67.42 6.24 41.06
N GLN A 236 67.90 7.44 40.73
CA GLN A 236 68.71 8.28 41.61
C GLN A 236 67.85 9.19 42.50
N PHE A 237 66.70 9.66 42.01
CA PHE A 237 65.91 10.71 42.66
C PHE A 237 64.54 10.27 43.22
N GLY A 238 64.19 9.00 43.02
CA GLY A 238 62.89 8.44 43.41
C GLY A 238 61.74 8.92 42.51
N SER A 239 60.51 8.88 43.04
CA SER A 239 59.31 9.30 42.30
C SER A 239 58.80 10.66 42.74
N ALA A 240 58.36 11.49 41.80
CA ALA A 240 57.61 12.71 42.07
C ALA A 240 56.34 12.79 41.24
N SER A 241 55.30 13.41 41.80
CA SER A 241 54.00 13.55 41.14
C SER A 241 53.50 14.98 41.21
N ALA A 242 52.94 15.47 40.11
CA ALA A 242 52.21 16.73 40.06
C ALA A 242 50.82 16.51 39.45
N THR A 243 49.86 17.31 39.91
CA THR A 243 48.46 17.28 39.48
C THR A 243 48.14 18.54 38.70
N SER A 244 47.43 18.40 37.58
CA SER A 244 47.02 19.52 36.74
C SER A 244 46.03 20.45 37.46
N ALA A 245 45.85 21.65 36.92
CA ALA A 245 44.65 22.43 37.22
C ALA A 245 43.39 21.64 36.82
N ALA A 246 42.29 21.87 37.57
CA ALA A 246 41.02 21.18 37.33
C ALA A 246 40.25 21.79 36.16
N VAL A 247 39.69 20.94 35.30
CA VAL A 247 38.71 21.34 34.28
C VAL A 247 37.31 20.90 34.71
N THR A 248 36.34 21.81 34.68
CA THR A 248 34.94 21.48 34.97
C THR A 248 34.27 20.96 33.72
N VAL A 249 33.83 19.71 33.76
CA VAL A 249 33.25 19.05 32.58
C VAL A 249 31.81 19.51 32.38
N GLN A 250 31.53 20.05 31.20
CA GLN A 250 30.18 20.40 30.78
C GLN A 250 29.41 19.16 30.31
N PRO A 251 28.07 19.13 30.48
CA PRO A 251 27.25 18.10 29.86
C PRO A 251 27.39 18.11 28.33
N GLY A 252 27.32 16.93 27.71
CA GLY A 252 27.25 16.81 26.26
C GLY A 252 25.97 17.40 25.67
N THR A 253 25.96 17.70 24.38
CA THR A 253 24.76 18.16 23.68
C THR A 253 24.15 17.05 22.84
N ILE A 254 22.82 16.93 22.86
CA ILE A 254 22.09 16.01 21.97
C ILE A 254 21.98 16.66 20.58
N THR A 255 22.35 15.92 19.53
CA THR A 255 22.17 16.37 18.14
C THR A 255 20.71 16.67 17.87
N ALA A 256 20.44 17.80 17.19
CA ALA A 256 19.08 18.21 16.87
C ALA A 256 18.35 17.13 16.04
N PHE A 257 17.10 16.86 16.41
CA PHE A 257 16.21 15.94 15.70
C PHE A 257 14.82 16.56 15.53
N THR A 258 14.03 16.04 14.60
CA THR A 258 12.65 16.48 14.38
C THR A 258 11.71 15.28 14.56
N PRO A 259 10.89 15.25 15.62
CA PRO A 259 9.90 14.19 15.77
C PRO A 259 8.81 14.32 14.71
N THR A 260 8.31 13.19 14.22
CA THR A 260 7.20 13.13 13.25
C THR A 260 6.02 12.34 13.81
N ILE A 261 4.84 12.49 13.20
CA ILE A 261 3.62 11.80 13.61
C ILE A 261 3.12 10.92 12.46
N THR A 262 2.93 9.63 12.73
CA THR A 262 2.31 8.66 11.82
C THR A 262 0.94 8.21 12.35
N GLY A 263 0.17 7.52 11.50
CA GLY A 263 -1.20 7.07 11.80
C GLY A 263 -2.29 7.84 11.03
N THR A 264 -3.53 7.36 11.10
CA THR A 264 -4.69 7.92 10.40
C THR A 264 -5.30 9.06 11.22
N LYS A 265 -5.56 10.21 10.57
CA LYS A 265 -5.99 11.44 11.23
C LYS A 265 -7.52 11.51 11.29
N THR A 266 -8.13 10.54 11.95
CA THR A 266 -9.58 10.43 12.13
C THR A 266 -9.87 10.09 13.59
N VAL A 267 -10.91 10.70 14.16
CA VAL A 267 -11.36 10.39 15.53
C VAL A 267 -11.48 8.87 15.73
N GLY A 268 -10.97 8.37 16.85
CA GLY A 268 -10.94 6.94 17.18
C GLY A 268 -9.64 6.23 16.80
N GLN A 269 -8.85 6.78 15.86
CA GLN A 269 -7.58 6.19 15.43
C GLN A 269 -6.40 6.59 16.32
N THR A 270 -5.33 5.80 16.30
CA THR A 270 -4.11 6.05 17.08
C THR A 270 -3.03 6.73 16.23
N LEU A 271 -2.48 7.81 16.75
CA LEU A 271 -1.28 8.47 16.25
C LEU A 271 -0.05 7.96 16.99
N THR A 272 1.09 7.87 16.30
CA THR A 272 2.38 7.43 16.88
C THR A 272 3.44 8.50 16.65
N ALA A 273 4.13 8.90 17.71
CA ALA A 273 5.31 9.75 17.62
C ALA A 273 6.52 8.91 17.18
N VAL A 274 7.19 9.35 16.12
CA VAL A 274 8.40 8.72 15.59
C VAL A 274 9.61 9.56 15.96
N THR A 275 10.60 8.91 16.55
CA THR A 275 11.84 9.51 17.09
C THR A 275 13.03 8.63 16.72
N PRO A 276 14.25 9.19 16.61
CA PRO A 276 15.47 8.41 16.40
C PRO A 276 15.73 7.36 17.49
N ALA A 277 16.60 6.40 17.23
CA ALA A 277 17.08 5.45 18.23
C ALA A 277 18.21 6.07 19.10
N GLY A 278 18.50 5.47 20.26
CA GLY A 278 19.67 5.82 21.09
C GLY A 278 19.45 6.90 22.16
N LEU A 279 18.21 7.36 22.35
CA LEU A 279 17.82 8.27 23.44
C LEU A 279 16.62 7.71 24.20
N THR A 280 16.44 8.16 25.44
CA THR A 280 15.20 7.97 26.20
C THR A 280 14.27 9.15 25.93
N TYR A 281 12.97 8.89 25.77
CA TYR A 281 12.00 9.92 25.41
C TYR A 281 10.83 10.00 26.39
N THR A 282 10.43 11.23 26.71
CA THR A 282 9.11 11.53 27.26
C THR A 282 8.29 12.31 26.23
N TYR A 283 6.97 12.09 26.22
CA TYR A 283 6.08 12.67 25.24
C TYR A 283 5.05 13.57 25.92
N GLN A 284 4.56 14.56 25.19
CA GLN A 284 3.38 15.32 25.57
C GLN A 284 2.62 15.72 24.31
N TRP A 285 1.38 15.26 24.18
CA TRP A 285 0.53 15.59 23.04
C TRP A 285 -0.25 16.89 23.28
N TYR A 286 -0.55 17.59 22.18
CA TYR A 286 -1.25 18.88 22.15
C TYR A 286 -2.36 18.85 21.11
N ARG A 287 -3.49 19.48 21.44
CA ARG A 287 -4.60 19.79 20.55
C ARG A 287 -4.52 21.27 20.19
N GLY A 288 -4.19 21.59 18.95
CA GLY A 288 -3.81 22.95 18.56
C GLY A 288 -2.60 23.42 19.38
N SER A 289 -2.79 24.46 20.19
CA SER A 289 -1.79 24.96 21.15
C SER A 289 -1.95 24.40 22.56
N SER A 290 -3.08 23.76 22.89
CA SER A 290 -3.41 23.33 24.24
C SER A 290 -2.85 21.95 24.57
N LYS A 291 -2.24 21.81 25.77
CA LYS A 291 -1.76 20.53 26.29
C LYS A 291 -2.94 19.58 26.53
N ILE A 292 -2.83 18.34 26.06
CA ILE A 292 -3.81 17.28 26.35
C ILE A 292 -3.40 16.60 27.65
N SER A 293 -4.18 16.77 28.71
CA SER A 293 -3.87 16.20 30.03
C SER A 293 -3.76 14.67 29.95
N GLY A 294 -2.73 14.09 30.59
CA GLY A 294 -2.47 12.65 30.62
C GLY A 294 -1.93 12.04 29.33
N ALA A 295 -1.87 12.77 28.22
CA ALA A 295 -1.37 12.25 26.95
C ALA A 295 0.17 12.30 26.89
N THR A 296 0.83 11.39 27.61
CA THR A 296 2.29 11.33 27.76
C THR A 296 2.96 10.11 27.14
N GLY A 297 2.18 9.22 26.51
CA GLY A 297 2.69 8.04 25.81
C GLY A 297 3.26 8.35 24.44
N ARG A 298 4.06 7.41 23.90
CA ARG A 298 4.54 7.45 22.49
C ARG A 298 3.39 7.47 21.49
N THR A 299 2.24 6.93 21.86
CA THR A 299 1.03 6.88 21.05
C THR A 299 -0.11 7.67 21.69
N TYR A 300 -1.00 8.22 20.87
CA TYR A 300 -2.20 8.92 21.31
C TYR A 300 -3.42 8.51 20.48
N LYS A 301 -4.46 7.99 21.14
CA LYS A 301 -5.74 7.66 20.50
C LYS A 301 -6.59 8.94 20.40
N LEU A 302 -6.90 9.33 19.17
CA LEU A 302 -7.72 10.49 18.87
C LEU A 302 -9.13 10.34 19.45
N VAL A 303 -9.60 11.38 20.15
CA VAL A 303 -10.93 11.44 20.74
C VAL A 303 -11.82 12.44 20.00
N THR A 304 -13.13 12.45 20.30
CA THR A 304 -14.10 13.34 19.65
C THR A 304 -13.70 14.82 19.70
N ALA A 305 -13.10 15.27 20.81
CA ALA A 305 -12.64 16.65 20.98
C ALA A 305 -11.48 17.06 20.04
N ASP A 306 -10.74 16.09 19.47
CA ASP A 306 -9.66 16.39 18.52
C ASP A 306 -10.21 16.70 17.12
N GLY A 307 -11.44 16.28 16.82
CA GLY A 307 -12.06 16.43 15.52
C GLY A 307 -12.15 17.89 15.06
N GLY A 308 -11.68 18.18 13.85
CA GLY A 308 -11.61 19.52 13.27
C GLY A 308 -10.45 20.38 13.78
N THR A 309 -9.64 19.87 14.70
CA THR A 309 -8.42 20.53 15.19
C THR A 309 -7.19 19.84 14.63
N THR A 310 -6.01 20.41 14.86
CA THR A 310 -4.72 19.76 14.58
C THR A 310 -4.14 19.19 15.87
N VAL A 311 -3.33 18.15 15.74
CA VAL A 311 -2.58 17.54 16.85
C VAL A 311 -1.08 17.65 16.57
N LYS A 312 -0.29 17.92 17.62
CA LYS A 312 1.19 17.88 17.61
C LYS A 312 1.73 17.23 18.88
N VAL A 313 2.99 16.79 18.86
CA VAL A 313 3.64 16.17 20.01
C VAL A 313 4.95 16.90 20.32
N ALA A 314 5.14 17.27 21.59
CA ALA A 314 6.45 17.67 22.11
C ALA A 314 7.14 16.43 22.69
N VAL A 315 8.42 16.27 22.38
CA VAL A 315 9.24 15.16 22.82
C VAL A 315 10.49 15.71 23.50
N VAL A 316 10.79 15.21 24.70
CA VAL A 316 12.04 15.49 25.39
C VAL A 316 12.95 14.28 25.23
N GLY A 317 14.05 14.44 24.50
CA GLY A 317 15.10 13.43 24.38
C GLY A 317 16.12 13.60 25.50
N SER A 318 16.47 12.52 26.19
CA SER A 318 17.46 12.50 27.27
C SER A 318 18.48 11.37 27.10
N LYS A 319 19.71 11.64 27.56
CA LYS A 319 20.82 10.70 27.65
C LYS A 319 21.68 11.09 28.85
N SER A 320 22.12 10.13 29.66
CA SER A 320 22.90 10.41 30.87
C SER A 320 24.18 11.19 30.55
N GLY A 321 24.45 12.26 31.30
CA GLY A 321 25.58 13.17 31.06
C GLY A 321 25.39 14.18 29.93
N TYR A 322 24.23 14.22 29.27
CA TYR A 322 23.89 15.18 28.23
C TYR A 322 22.77 16.12 28.68
N THR A 323 22.79 17.36 28.19
CA THR A 323 21.67 18.30 28.32
C THR A 323 20.49 17.80 27.48
N SER A 324 19.32 17.64 28.11
CA SER A 324 18.09 17.20 27.43
C SER A 324 17.66 18.20 26.36
N LEU A 325 17.09 17.69 25.27
CA LEU A 325 16.59 18.52 24.17
C LEU A 325 15.09 18.31 23.96
N THR A 326 14.32 19.39 23.97
CA THR A 326 12.88 19.39 23.69
C THR A 326 12.64 19.80 22.24
N ARG A 327 11.84 19.01 21.52
CA ARG A 327 11.46 19.27 20.13
C ARG A 327 9.97 19.00 19.94
N THR A 328 9.31 19.81 19.12
CA THR A 328 7.90 19.67 18.79
C THR A 328 7.75 19.27 17.33
N SER A 329 6.86 18.32 17.04
CA SER A 329 6.54 17.93 15.67
C SER A 329 5.83 19.07 14.92
N ALA A 330 5.80 18.99 13.59
CA ALA A 330 4.82 19.75 12.83
C ALA A 330 3.39 19.38 13.28
N SER A 331 2.46 20.34 13.18
CA SER A 331 1.04 20.06 13.36
C SER A 331 0.54 19.13 12.25
N THR A 332 -0.29 18.17 12.62
CA THR A 332 -1.02 17.34 11.65
C THR A 332 -2.01 18.18 10.84
N SER A 333 -2.50 17.63 9.73
CA SER A 333 -3.74 18.11 9.09
C SER A 333 -4.90 18.02 10.09
N THR A 334 -6.01 18.72 9.81
CA THR A 334 -7.19 18.64 10.67
C THR A 334 -7.69 17.21 10.82
N ILE A 335 -7.98 16.82 12.06
CA ILE A 335 -8.47 15.48 12.36
C ILE A 335 -9.90 15.35 11.84
N VAL A 336 -10.13 14.34 11.00
CA VAL A 336 -11.44 14.04 10.43
C VAL A 336 -12.40 13.60 11.54
N LYS A 337 -13.56 14.25 11.60
CA LYS A 337 -14.65 13.93 12.54
C LYS A 337 -15.40 12.66 12.10
N LEU A 338 -16.15 12.06 13.01
CA LEU A 338 -17.06 10.94 12.70
C LEU A 338 -18.52 11.38 12.85
N LEU A 339 -19.38 10.84 11.99
CA LEU A 339 -20.83 10.98 12.14
C LEU A 339 -21.29 10.14 13.33
N THR A 340 -22.15 10.70 14.18
CA THR A 340 -22.63 10.05 15.40
C THR A 340 -23.89 9.22 15.17
N ALA A 341 -24.71 9.55 14.17
CA ALA A 341 -25.85 8.74 13.74
C ALA A 341 -25.76 8.43 12.25
N THR A 342 -25.69 7.14 11.91
CA THR A 342 -25.61 6.61 10.54
C THR A 342 -26.63 5.48 10.35
N PRO A 343 -27.94 5.79 10.38
CA PRO A 343 -28.99 4.79 10.32
C PRO A 343 -28.95 3.97 9.02
N THR A 344 -29.35 2.71 9.12
CA THR A 344 -29.51 1.85 7.94
C THR A 344 -30.81 2.23 7.21
N PRO A 345 -30.78 2.53 5.90
CA PRO A 345 -31.97 2.96 5.17
C PRO A 345 -33.00 1.82 5.05
N LYS A 346 -34.29 2.19 5.02
CA LYS A 346 -35.40 1.27 4.74
C LYS A 346 -36.01 1.58 3.38
N ILE A 347 -36.44 0.55 2.65
CA ILE A 347 -37.20 0.73 1.41
C ILE A 347 -38.69 0.64 1.74
N THR A 348 -39.47 1.61 1.27
CA THR A 348 -40.95 1.60 1.34
C THR A 348 -41.56 1.63 -0.06
N GLY A 349 -42.85 1.29 -0.16
CA GLY A 349 -43.57 1.17 -1.43
C GLY A 349 -43.82 -0.29 -1.84
N THR A 350 -44.61 -0.47 -2.89
CA THR A 350 -44.97 -1.80 -3.40
C THR A 350 -43.86 -2.36 -4.29
N VAL A 351 -43.33 -3.53 -3.94
CA VAL A 351 -42.22 -4.18 -4.66
C VAL A 351 -42.75 -4.92 -5.90
N LYS A 352 -43.19 -4.15 -6.91
CA LYS A 352 -43.80 -4.63 -8.15
C LYS A 352 -43.35 -3.76 -9.33
N VAL A 353 -43.15 -4.35 -10.51
CA VAL A 353 -42.80 -3.60 -11.73
C VAL A 353 -43.81 -2.47 -11.99
N GLY A 354 -43.28 -1.29 -12.33
CA GLY A 354 -44.05 -0.07 -12.59
C GLY A 354 -44.38 0.76 -11.34
N TYR A 355 -44.15 0.23 -10.13
CA TYR A 355 -44.40 0.96 -8.88
C TYR A 355 -43.13 1.71 -8.43
N LYS A 356 -43.34 2.80 -7.68
CA LYS A 356 -42.27 3.60 -7.09
C LYS A 356 -41.89 3.04 -5.72
N LEU A 357 -40.59 2.80 -5.54
CA LEU A 357 -39.97 2.54 -4.24
C LEU A 357 -39.32 3.83 -3.71
N THR A 358 -39.32 4.00 -2.39
CA THR A 358 -38.75 5.17 -1.71
C THR A 358 -37.71 4.70 -0.69
N ALA A 359 -36.54 5.34 -0.70
CA ALA A 359 -35.48 5.13 0.27
C ALA A 359 -35.68 6.05 1.48
N VAL A 360 -36.00 5.49 2.63
CA VAL A 360 -36.13 6.20 3.89
C VAL A 360 -34.80 6.13 4.64
N ALA A 361 -34.02 7.20 4.58
CA ALA A 361 -32.68 7.27 5.15
C ALA A 361 -32.63 7.60 6.65
N SER A 362 -33.75 8.01 7.27
CA SER A 362 -33.81 8.54 8.65
C SER A 362 -32.83 9.70 8.91
N THR A 363 -32.74 10.19 10.15
CA THR A 363 -31.92 11.36 10.50
C THR A 363 -30.46 10.96 10.70
N TRP A 364 -29.56 11.60 9.96
CA TRP A 364 -28.11 11.48 10.12
C TRP A 364 -27.60 12.61 11.01
N ALA A 365 -26.62 12.33 11.87
CA ALA A 365 -26.10 13.30 12.83
C ALA A 365 -24.58 13.43 12.76
N PRO A 366 -24.04 14.65 12.92
CA PRO A 366 -24.76 15.92 13.16
C PRO A 366 -25.36 16.55 11.90
N ALA A 367 -26.56 17.14 12.02
CA ALA A 367 -27.23 17.83 10.91
C ALA A 367 -26.47 19.09 10.45
N THR A 368 -26.56 19.53 9.19
CA THR A 368 -27.10 18.85 8.00
C THR A 368 -26.05 17.91 7.37
N VAL A 369 -26.48 16.78 6.79
CA VAL A 369 -25.64 15.80 6.08
C VAL A 369 -26.16 15.66 4.65
N SER A 370 -25.29 15.73 3.65
CA SER A 370 -25.66 15.51 2.24
C SER A 370 -25.78 14.01 1.97
N LEU A 371 -26.92 13.57 1.43
CA LEU A 371 -27.20 12.16 1.14
C LEU A 371 -27.19 11.89 -0.37
N LYS A 372 -26.45 10.86 -0.78
CA LYS A 372 -26.48 10.30 -2.14
C LYS A 372 -27.06 8.90 -2.12
N TYR A 373 -27.86 8.56 -3.13
CA TYR A 373 -28.53 7.27 -3.26
C TYR A 373 -27.96 6.50 -4.45
N GLN A 374 -27.97 5.17 -4.35
CA GLN A 374 -27.76 4.28 -5.48
C GLN A 374 -28.60 3.03 -5.27
N TRP A 375 -29.47 2.72 -6.23
CA TRP A 375 -30.29 1.51 -6.21
C TRP A 375 -29.57 0.34 -6.89
N TYR A 376 -29.82 -0.87 -6.39
CA TYR A 376 -29.20 -2.10 -6.86
C TYR A 376 -30.27 -3.16 -7.13
N ARG A 377 -29.99 -4.03 -8.11
CA ARG A 377 -30.80 -5.19 -8.49
C ARG A 377 -29.93 -6.43 -8.39
N ASP A 378 -30.31 -7.36 -7.51
CA ASP A 378 -29.50 -8.55 -7.15
C ASP A 378 -28.03 -8.20 -6.84
N GLY A 379 -27.81 -7.08 -6.16
CA GLY A 379 -26.46 -6.60 -5.80
C GLY A 379 -25.71 -5.85 -6.90
N ALA A 380 -26.21 -5.80 -8.14
CA ALA A 380 -25.63 -5.01 -9.22
C ALA A 380 -26.24 -3.60 -9.26
N ALA A 381 -25.41 -2.56 -9.43
CA ALA A 381 -25.88 -1.18 -9.48
C ALA A 381 -26.79 -0.95 -10.71
N ILE A 382 -27.93 -0.32 -10.48
CA ILE A 382 -28.84 0.08 -11.57
C ILE A 382 -28.36 1.44 -12.09
N SER A 383 -27.88 1.46 -13.33
CA SER A 383 -27.39 2.68 -13.96
C SER A 383 -28.44 3.80 -13.94
N GLY A 384 -28.02 5.01 -13.55
CA GLY A 384 -28.88 6.20 -13.46
C GLY A 384 -29.84 6.23 -12.26
N ALA A 385 -29.99 5.15 -11.49
CA ALA A 385 -30.89 5.10 -10.34
C ALA A 385 -30.23 5.69 -9.08
N THR A 386 -30.10 7.02 -9.04
CA THR A 386 -29.41 7.77 -7.98
C THR A 386 -30.32 8.68 -7.13
N GLY A 387 -31.62 8.69 -7.42
CA GLY A 387 -32.61 9.44 -6.64
C GLY A 387 -33.01 8.77 -5.34
N SER A 388 -33.64 9.52 -4.43
CA SER A 388 -34.27 8.99 -3.21
C SER A 388 -35.46 8.07 -3.49
N THR A 389 -35.92 8.02 -4.74
CA THR A 389 -36.97 7.11 -5.22
C THR A 389 -36.50 6.38 -6.47
N TYR A 390 -37.10 5.21 -6.72
CA TYR A 390 -36.82 4.37 -7.89
C TYR A 390 -38.12 3.72 -8.39
N THR A 391 -38.49 3.98 -9.64
CA THR A 391 -39.58 3.26 -10.31
C THR A 391 -39.06 1.91 -10.81
N VAL A 392 -39.68 0.83 -10.36
CA VAL A 392 -39.20 -0.53 -10.62
C VAL A 392 -39.35 -0.87 -12.11
N ALA A 393 -38.23 -1.04 -12.78
CA ALA A 393 -38.18 -1.39 -14.19
C ALA A 393 -38.63 -2.84 -14.45
N GLY A 394 -39.10 -3.13 -15.66
CA GLY A 394 -39.53 -4.48 -16.07
C GLY A 394 -38.44 -5.56 -15.92
N SER A 395 -37.19 -5.18 -16.17
CA SER A 395 -36.03 -6.07 -16.00
C SER A 395 -35.79 -6.48 -14.54
N SER A 396 -36.44 -5.83 -13.57
CA SER A 396 -36.37 -6.16 -12.16
C SER A 396 -37.32 -7.27 -11.74
N ALA A 397 -38.24 -7.75 -12.58
CA ALA A 397 -39.18 -8.81 -12.21
C ALA A 397 -38.45 -10.09 -11.73
N GLY A 398 -38.87 -10.63 -10.60
CA GLY A 398 -38.26 -11.80 -9.94
C GLY A 398 -36.94 -11.50 -9.21
N LYS A 399 -36.40 -10.27 -9.35
CA LYS A 399 -35.14 -9.83 -8.74
C LYS A 399 -35.40 -9.13 -7.41
N ARG A 400 -34.37 -8.93 -6.60
CA ARG A 400 -34.46 -8.19 -5.34
C ARG A 400 -33.79 -6.83 -5.46
N ILE A 401 -34.34 -5.86 -4.74
CA ILE A 401 -33.86 -4.48 -4.75
C ILE A 401 -33.22 -4.13 -3.40
N THR A 402 -32.10 -3.41 -3.45
CA THR A 402 -31.50 -2.73 -2.30
C THR A 402 -31.16 -1.29 -2.67
N VAL A 403 -31.00 -0.43 -1.66
CA VAL A 403 -30.52 0.94 -1.84
C VAL A 403 -29.35 1.22 -0.91
N LYS A 404 -28.26 1.77 -1.45
CA LYS A 404 -27.13 2.29 -0.68
C LYS A 404 -27.31 3.80 -0.52
N VAL A 405 -27.30 4.27 0.72
CA VAL A 405 -27.31 5.69 1.07
C VAL A 405 -25.95 6.07 1.62
N THR A 406 -25.32 7.06 1.00
CA THR A 406 -24.01 7.59 1.39
C THR A 406 -24.18 8.99 1.95
N GLY A 407 -23.83 9.17 3.21
CA GLY A 407 -23.86 10.47 3.88
C GLY A 407 -22.47 11.11 3.92
N ALA A 408 -22.41 12.38 3.50
CA ALA A 408 -21.20 13.18 3.47
C ALA A 408 -21.43 14.54 4.14
N LYS A 409 -20.43 14.99 4.91
CA LYS A 409 -20.39 16.30 5.56
C LYS A 409 -18.94 16.79 5.62
N THR A 410 -18.70 18.04 5.27
CA THR A 410 -17.34 18.62 5.25
C THR A 410 -16.64 18.46 6.60
N GLY A 411 -15.42 17.93 6.60
CA GLY A 411 -14.65 17.65 7.81
C GLY A 411 -15.03 16.37 8.55
N TYR A 412 -15.97 15.58 8.03
CA TYR A 412 -16.38 14.27 8.57
C TYR A 412 -16.02 13.15 7.60
N ALA A 413 -15.76 11.97 8.15
CA ALA A 413 -15.62 10.75 7.37
C ALA A 413 -16.96 10.43 6.67
N THR A 414 -16.89 10.11 5.38
CA THR A 414 -18.06 9.67 4.61
C THR A 414 -18.45 8.26 5.04
N VAL A 415 -19.76 8.04 5.25
CA VAL A 415 -20.29 6.72 5.63
C VAL A 415 -21.37 6.31 4.68
N ALA A 416 -21.39 5.02 4.30
CA ALA A 416 -22.45 4.45 3.50
C ALA A 416 -23.14 3.29 4.22
N LYS A 417 -24.46 3.21 4.08
CA LYS A 417 -25.30 2.13 4.62
C LYS A 417 -26.21 1.60 3.52
N THR A 418 -26.38 0.28 3.47
CA THR A 418 -27.23 -0.40 2.49
C THR A 418 -28.45 -0.97 3.18
N SER A 419 -29.63 -0.82 2.57
CA SER A 419 -30.88 -1.36 3.12
C SER A 419 -30.87 -2.89 3.15
N LYS A 420 -31.79 -3.47 3.94
CA LYS A 420 -32.16 -4.88 3.74
C LYS A 420 -32.71 -5.06 2.32
N SER A 421 -32.47 -6.24 1.76
CA SER A 421 -33.04 -6.66 0.49
C SER A 421 -34.56 -6.78 0.57
N THR A 422 -35.26 -6.30 -0.47
CA THR A 422 -36.70 -6.52 -0.61
C THR A 422 -37.04 -8.00 -0.85
N ALA A 423 -38.33 -8.34 -0.78
CA ALA A 423 -38.87 -9.53 -1.46
C ALA A 423 -38.57 -9.48 -2.97
N ALA A 424 -38.72 -10.62 -3.65
CA ALA A 424 -38.61 -10.66 -5.11
C ALA A 424 -39.69 -9.76 -5.73
N VAL A 425 -39.31 -8.96 -6.72
CA VAL A 425 -40.20 -8.02 -7.40
C VAL A 425 -41.30 -8.78 -8.14
N ALA A 426 -42.55 -8.51 -7.78
CA ALA A 426 -43.70 -9.05 -8.47
C ALA A 426 -43.80 -8.49 -9.90
N LYS A 427 -44.33 -9.31 -10.83
CA LYS A 427 -44.63 -8.87 -12.19
C LYS A 427 -45.67 -7.76 -12.18
N GLY A 428 -45.52 -6.81 -13.10
CA GLY A 428 -46.51 -5.77 -13.37
C GLY A 428 -47.78 -6.34 -13.99
N THR A 429 -48.85 -5.55 -13.97
CA THR A 429 -50.14 -5.90 -14.59
C THR A 429 -50.41 -4.98 -15.77
N ILE A 430 -50.67 -5.56 -16.94
CA ILE A 430 -51.14 -4.81 -18.11
C ILE A 430 -52.66 -4.65 -17.99
N THR A 431 -53.18 -3.47 -18.34
CA THR A 431 -54.61 -3.20 -18.46
C THR A 431 -54.91 -2.67 -19.86
N MET A 432 -55.97 -3.15 -20.49
CA MET A 432 -56.47 -2.62 -21.77
C MET A 432 -57.95 -2.99 -21.95
N GLY A 433 -58.68 -2.17 -22.73
CA GLY A 433 -60.05 -2.48 -23.14
C GLY A 433 -60.12 -3.54 -24.25
N ALA A 434 -61.34 -3.97 -24.56
CA ALA A 434 -61.58 -4.91 -25.66
C ALA A 434 -61.25 -4.28 -27.03
N PRO A 435 -60.64 -5.04 -27.97
CA PRO A 435 -60.43 -4.58 -29.33
C PRO A 435 -61.76 -4.43 -30.08
N LYS A 436 -61.80 -3.50 -31.05
CA LYS A 436 -62.96 -3.27 -31.93
C LYS A 436 -62.67 -3.84 -33.32
N ILE A 437 -63.62 -4.60 -33.85
CA ILE A 437 -63.60 -5.05 -35.25
C ILE A 437 -64.32 -3.99 -36.09
N SER A 438 -63.71 -3.60 -37.22
CA SER A 438 -64.31 -2.74 -38.25
C SER A 438 -64.21 -3.39 -39.64
N GLY A 439 -65.03 -2.91 -40.58
CA GLY A 439 -65.17 -3.46 -41.92
C GLY A 439 -66.51 -4.15 -42.13
N THR A 440 -66.82 -4.48 -43.39
CA THR A 440 -68.07 -5.16 -43.78
C THR A 440 -67.95 -6.66 -43.50
N VAL A 441 -68.89 -7.22 -42.73
CA VAL A 441 -68.88 -8.64 -42.31
C VAL A 441 -69.50 -9.52 -43.40
N LYS A 442 -68.78 -9.65 -44.52
CA LYS A 442 -69.25 -10.28 -45.76
C LYS A 442 -68.09 -10.94 -46.50
N VAL A 443 -68.31 -12.09 -47.14
CA VAL A 443 -67.28 -12.77 -47.96
C VAL A 443 -66.70 -11.81 -49.01
N GLY A 444 -65.38 -11.85 -49.19
CA GLY A 444 -64.61 -10.98 -50.08
C GLY A 444 -64.14 -9.67 -49.44
N TYR A 445 -64.62 -9.32 -48.24
CA TYR A 445 -64.19 -8.12 -47.52
C TYR A 445 -63.09 -8.42 -46.48
N THR A 446 -62.38 -7.39 -46.05
CA THR A 446 -61.38 -7.49 -44.97
C THR A 446 -61.88 -6.84 -43.70
N LEU A 447 -61.84 -7.57 -42.59
CA LEU A 447 -62.03 -7.03 -41.26
C LEU A 447 -60.71 -6.52 -40.69
N THR A 448 -60.76 -5.41 -39.96
CA THR A 448 -59.60 -4.82 -39.26
C THR A 448 -59.86 -4.82 -37.75
N ALA A 449 -58.88 -5.27 -36.98
CA ALA A 449 -58.88 -5.21 -35.54
C ALA A 449 -58.15 -3.96 -35.06
N ALA A 450 -58.89 -3.04 -34.45
CA ALA A 450 -58.33 -1.88 -33.76
C ALA A 450 -58.19 -2.20 -32.27
N ARG A 451 -57.02 -1.89 -31.69
CA ARG A 451 -56.81 -1.93 -30.24
C ARG A 451 -57.68 -0.85 -29.57
N ALA A 452 -58.09 -1.08 -28.33
CA ALA A 452 -58.74 -0.04 -27.52
C ALA A 452 -57.82 1.18 -27.38
N SER A 453 -58.39 2.39 -27.31
CA SER A 453 -57.63 3.62 -27.05
C SER A 453 -56.90 3.60 -25.70
N SER A 454 -57.40 2.81 -24.74
CA SER A 454 -56.75 2.55 -23.45
C SER A 454 -55.58 1.58 -23.51
N ALA A 455 -55.27 0.99 -24.68
CA ALA A 455 -54.16 0.07 -24.82
C ALA A 455 -52.82 0.82 -24.75
N PRO A 456 -51.87 0.38 -23.89
CA PRO A 456 -50.57 1.04 -23.75
C PRO A 456 -49.76 1.05 -25.07
N THR A 457 -49.21 2.20 -25.43
CA THR A 457 -48.49 2.36 -26.70
C THR A 457 -46.98 2.12 -26.59
N THR A 458 -46.41 2.23 -25.39
CA THR A 458 -44.96 2.17 -25.18
C THR A 458 -44.56 0.91 -24.40
N GLY A 459 -43.53 0.20 -24.87
CA GLY A 459 -42.95 -0.94 -24.16
C GLY A 459 -43.82 -2.22 -24.15
N VAL A 460 -44.85 -2.29 -24.98
CA VAL A 460 -45.78 -3.43 -25.09
C VAL A 460 -45.79 -3.98 -26.51
N THR A 461 -45.71 -5.30 -26.63
CA THR A 461 -45.88 -6.05 -27.88
C THR A 461 -47.28 -6.64 -27.94
N TYR A 462 -47.89 -6.63 -29.14
CA TYR A 462 -49.24 -7.11 -29.39
C TYR A 462 -49.25 -8.25 -30.40
N LYS A 463 -50.03 -9.30 -30.12
CA LYS A 463 -50.32 -10.40 -31.05
C LYS A 463 -51.82 -10.53 -31.27
N TYR A 464 -52.22 -10.86 -32.49
CA TYR A 464 -53.62 -11.09 -32.86
C TYR A 464 -53.85 -12.59 -33.09
N GLN A 465 -55.07 -13.05 -32.84
CA GLN A 465 -55.56 -14.35 -33.27
C GLN A 465 -57.04 -14.22 -33.58
N TRP A 466 -57.45 -14.57 -34.80
CA TRP A 466 -58.86 -14.56 -35.20
C TRP A 466 -59.53 -15.90 -34.92
N TYR A 467 -60.83 -15.86 -34.64
CA TYR A 467 -61.67 -17.00 -34.30
C TYR A 467 -62.97 -16.96 -35.10
N LEU A 468 -63.45 -18.14 -35.51
CA LEU A 468 -64.76 -18.35 -36.14
C LEU A 468 -65.59 -19.26 -35.25
N ASN A 469 -66.75 -18.78 -34.79
CA ASN A 469 -67.60 -19.49 -33.81
C ASN A 469 -66.82 -20.02 -32.59
N GLY A 470 -65.77 -19.31 -32.16
CA GLY A 470 -64.91 -19.70 -31.04
C GLY A 470 -63.73 -20.61 -31.39
N ALA A 471 -63.65 -21.16 -32.60
CA ALA A 471 -62.50 -21.93 -33.07
C ALA A 471 -61.43 -21.02 -33.69
N ALA A 472 -60.15 -21.23 -33.35
CA ALA A 472 -59.06 -20.43 -33.88
C ALA A 472 -58.89 -20.64 -35.39
N VAL A 473 -58.75 -19.56 -36.14
CA VAL A 473 -58.41 -19.60 -37.56
C VAL A 473 -56.90 -19.75 -37.69
N SER A 474 -56.44 -20.90 -38.16
CA SER A 474 -55.01 -21.17 -38.33
C SER A 474 -54.34 -20.10 -39.20
N GLY A 475 -53.18 -19.61 -38.76
CA GLY A 475 -52.39 -18.58 -39.47
C GLY A 475 -52.96 -17.15 -39.42
N ALA A 476 -54.17 -16.93 -38.91
CA ALA A 476 -54.79 -15.61 -38.85
C ALA A 476 -54.28 -14.81 -37.64
N THR A 477 -53.04 -14.32 -37.73
CA THR A 477 -52.34 -13.60 -36.64
C THR A 477 -52.04 -12.13 -36.93
N SER A 478 -52.51 -11.62 -38.08
CA SER A 478 -52.44 -10.21 -38.45
C SER A 478 -53.56 -9.39 -37.81
N SER A 479 -53.40 -8.07 -37.77
CA SER A 479 -54.48 -7.13 -37.39
C SER A 479 -55.61 -7.06 -38.42
N LYS A 480 -55.47 -7.74 -39.56
CA LYS A 480 -56.48 -7.85 -40.63
C LYS A 480 -56.84 -9.30 -40.90
N LEU A 481 -58.11 -9.55 -41.21
CA LEU A 481 -58.64 -10.84 -41.64
C LEU A 481 -59.46 -10.67 -42.91
N GLY A 482 -59.01 -11.27 -44.02
CA GLY A 482 -59.85 -11.42 -45.21
C GLY A 482 -60.93 -12.48 -44.98
N LEU A 483 -62.18 -12.13 -45.25
CA LEU A 483 -63.33 -13.03 -45.11
C LEU A 483 -63.48 -13.88 -46.34
N LYS A 484 -63.25 -15.18 -46.16
CA LYS A 484 -63.25 -16.21 -47.19
C LYS A 484 -64.62 -16.90 -47.28
N THR A 485 -64.94 -17.52 -48.40
CA THR A 485 -66.19 -18.29 -48.58
C THR A 485 -66.41 -19.35 -47.49
N SER A 486 -65.34 -20.02 -47.03
CA SER A 486 -65.37 -21.00 -45.93
C SER A 486 -65.76 -20.42 -44.55
N MET A 487 -65.84 -19.10 -44.44
CA MET A 487 -66.23 -18.36 -43.22
C MET A 487 -67.71 -17.94 -43.23
N GLN A 488 -68.41 -18.09 -44.36
CA GLN A 488 -69.82 -17.72 -44.47
C GLN A 488 -70.67 -18.37 -43.38
N GLY A 489 -71.61 -17.60 -42.81
CA GLY A 489 -72.51 -18.04 -41.74
C GLY A 489 -71.85 -18.14 -40.36
N LYS A 490 -70.53 -17.94 -40.24
CA LYS A 490 -69.82 -17.96 -38.96
C LYS A 490 -69.68 -16.56 -38.38
N GLN A 491 -69.71 -16.44 -37.06
CA GLN A 491 -69.39 -15.20 -36.36
C GLN A 491 -67.88 -15.08 -36.18
N VAL A 492 -67.36 -13.86 -36.34
CA VAL A 492 -65.92 -13.57 -36.22
C VAL A 492 -65.63 -12.93 -34.87
N GLN A 493 -64.52 -13.31 -34.25
CA GLN A 493 -63.97 -12.66 -33.06
C GLN A 493 -62.44 -12.55 -33.20
N VAL A 494 -61.85 -11.51 -32.61
CA VAL A 494 -60.39 -11.38 -32.53
C VAL A 494 -59.95 -11.32 -31.07
N ARG A 495 -58.91 -12.08 -30.71
CA ARG A 495 -58.20 -11.95 -29.44
C ARG A 495 -56.91 -11.19 -29.66
N VAL A 496 -56.70 -10.14 -28.88
CA VAL A 496 -55.46 -9.38 -28.85
C VAL A 496 -54.74 -9.67 -27.55
N THR A 497 -53.51 -10.16 -27.66
CA THR A 497 -52.64 -10.50 -26.52
C THR A 497 -51.52 -9.47 -26.41
N ALA A 498 -51.46 -8.80 -25.26
CA ALA A 498 -50.43 -7.83 -24.89
C ALA A 498 -49.37 -8.47 -24.00
N SER A 499 -48.11 -8.16 -24.24
CA SER A 499 -46.96 -8.61 -23.44
C SER A 499 -45.91 -7.51 -23.28
N ALA A 500 -45.33 -7.40 -22.10
CA ALA A 500 -44.24 -6.48 -21.81
C ALA A 500 -43.23 -7.13 -20.83
N THR A 501 -41.96 -6.75 -20.94
CA THR A 501 -40.89 -7.29 -20.08
C THR A 501 -41.20 -7.01 -18.61
N GLY A 502 -41.26 -8.06 -17.80
CA GLY A 502 -41.57 -7.96 -16.37
C GLY A 502 -43.05 -7.78 -16.03
N TYR A 503 -43.95 -7.89 -17.01
CA TYR A 503 -45.40 -7.87 -16.79
C TYR A 503 -46.02 -9.24 -17.09
N GLY A 504 -47.19 -9.52 -16.49
CA GLY A 504 -48.05 -10.62 -16.93
C GLY A 504 -48.63 -10.34 -18.33
N THR A 505 -48.87 -11.40 -19.11
CA THR A 505 -49.55 -11.27 -20.41
C THR A 505 -51.05 -11.10 -20.22
N LEU A 506 -51.68 -10.23 -21.01
CA LEU A 506 -53.13 -10.02 -20.99
C LEU A 506 -53.71 -10.29 -22.38
N GLY A 507 -54.69 -11.18 -22.48
CA GLY A 507 -55.43 -11.43 -23.72
C GLY A 507 -56.88 -10.99 -23.59
N VAL A 508 -57.33 -10.06 -24.44
CA VAL A 508 -58.71 -9.57 -24.45
C VAL A 508 -59.32 -9.81 -25.83
N SER A 509 -60.55 -10.33 -25.84
CA SER A 509 -61.28 -10.61 -27.07
C SER A 509 -62.27 -9.49 -27.40
N SER A 510 -62.51 -9.25 -28.69
CA SER A 510 -63.61 -8.39 -29.15
C SER A 510 -64.97 -9.02 -28.84
N ALA A 511 -66.04 -8.25 -28.99
CA ALA A 511 -67.36 -8.85 -29.22
C ALA A 511 -67.35 -9.71 -30.50
N LYS A 512 -68.24 -10.70 -30.57
CA LYS A 512 -68.49 -11.46 -31.80
C LYS A 512 -69.23 -10.57 -32.79
N THR A 513 -68.88 -10.66 -34.07
CA THR A 513 -69.64 -10.00 -35.14
C THR A 513 -70.99 -10.69 -35.36
N VAL A 514 -71.85 -10.08 -36.16
CA VAL A 514 -72.90 -10.83 -36.89
C VAL A 514 -72.27 -11.94 -37.75
N ALA A 515 -73.07 -12.92 -38.17
CA ALA A 515 -72.59 -13.97 -39.06
C ALA A 515 -72.12 -13.37 -40.40
N VAL A 516 -71.02 -13.90 -40.94
CA VAL A 516 -70.48 -13.48 -42.24
C VAL A 516 -71.52 -13.70 -43.33
N ALA A 517 -72.00 -12.61 -43.92
CA ALA A 517 -72.93 -12.65 -45.03
C ALA A 517 -72.26 -13.25 -46.28
N ALA A 518 -73.07 -13.85 -47.15
CA ALA A 518 -72.64 -14.38 -48.44
C ALA A 518 -71.99 -13.28 -49.31
N ALA A 519 -71.15 -13.69 -50.26
CA ALA A 519 -70.45 -12.76 -51.15
C ALA A 519 -71.43 -11.82 -51.89
N ALA A 520 -70.93 -10.65 -52.31
CA ALA A 520 -71.71 -9.80 -53.20
C ALA A 520 -71.71 -10.46 -54.57
N SER A 521 -72.87 -10.53 -55.22
CA SER A 521 -72.92 -10.84 -56.63
C SER A 521 -72.13 -9.75 -57.38
N ALA A 522 -71.11 -10.15 -58.12
CA ALA A 522 -70.37 -9.27 -59.01
C ALA A 522 -71.18 -8.98 -60.29
N ILE A 523 -71.98 -9.94 -60.72
CA ILE A 523 -72.93 -9.83 -61.83
C ILE A 523 -74.29 -10.19 -61.26
N LYS A 524 -75.29 -9.31 -61.38
CA LYS A 524 -76.53 -9.41 -60.60
C LYS A 524 -77.55 -10.40 -61.17
N GLY A 525 -77.43 -10.75 -62.45
CA GLY A 525 -78.39 -11.57 -63.16
C GLY A 525 -78.16 -11.48 -64.66
N ASP A 526 -79.23 -11.67 -65.41
CA ASP A 526 -79.16 -11.78 -66.87
C ASP A 526 -78.79 -10.46 -67.55
N GLY A 527 -78.18 -10.56 -68.73
CA GLY A 527 -77.78 -9.45 -69.59
C GLY A 527 -76.34 -9.53 -70.11
N THR A 528 -75.97 -8.54 -70.91
CA THR A 528 -74.64 -8.39 -71.51
C THR A 528 -73.83 -7.33 -70.75
N TYR A 529 -72.64 -7.69 -70.27
CA TYR A 529 -71.78 -6.88 -69.41
C TYR A 529 -70.46 -6.57 -70.12
N ARG A 530 -70.03 -5.29 -70.13
CA ARG A 530 -68.73 -4.91 -70.70
C ARG A 530 -67.60 -5.27 -69.73
N VAL A 531 -66.64 -6.05 -70.21
CA VAL A 531 -65.48 -6.44 -69.39
C VAL A 531 -64.54 -5.25 -69.19
N GLY A 532 -64.08 -5.07 -67.95
CA GLY A 532 -63.31 -3.91 -67.51
C GLY A 532 -64.16 -2.71 -67.06
N ILE A 533 -65.45 -2.66 -67.42
CA ILE A 533 -66.37 -1.58 -67.04
C ILE A 533 -67.44 -2.09 -66.08
N ASP A 534 -68.32 -2.97 -66.54
CA ASP A 534 -69.48 -3.48 -65.78
C ASP A 534 -69.09 -4.71 -64.95
N VAL A 535 -68.20 -5.56 -65.49
CA VAL A 535 -67.61 -6.72 -64.81
C VAL A 535 -66.09 -6.68 -64.95
N LYS A 536 -65.35 -7.09 -63.92
CA LYS A 536 -63.87 -7.14 -63.97
C LYS A 536 -63.40 -8.51 -64.47
N ALA A 537 -62.18 -8.59 -64.98
CA ALA A 537 -61.54 -9.87 -65.22
C ALA A 537 -61.36 -10.66 -63.90
N GLY A 538 -61.49 -11.97 -64.02
CA GLY A 538 -61.35 -12.93 -62.93
C GLY A 538 -62.23 -14.16 -63.11
N THR A 539 -62.10 -15.09 -62.17
CA THR A 539 -62.96 -16.27 -62.11
C THR A 539 -64.23 -15.96 -61.32
N TYR A 540 -65.35 -16.43 -61.84
CA TYR A 540 -66.68 -16.24 -61.29
C TYR A 540 -67.40 -17.56 -61.17
N TYR A 541 -68.37 -17.64 -60.26
CA TYR A 541 -69.23 -18.79 -60.09
C TYR A 541 -70.67 -18.40 -59.78
N THR A 542 -71.63 -19.23 -60.17
CA THR A 542 -73.05 -19.07 -59.81
C THR A 542 -73.41 -19.89 -58.58
N ALA A 543 -74.59 -19.63 -57.99
CA ALA A 543 -75.25 -20.65 -57.18
C ALA A 543 -75.68 -21.84 -58.07
N SER A 544 -76.29 -22.89 -57.51
CA SER A 544 -76.88 -23.94 -58.35
C SER A 544 -77.99 -23.35 -59.23
N THR A 545 -77.89 -23.54 -60.55
CA THR A 545 -78.86 -23.04 -61.54
C THR A 545 -79.47 -24.19 -62.34
N THR A 546 -80.43 -23.87 -63.20
CA THR A 546 -81.00 -24.79 -64.18
C THR A 546 -81.05 -24.07 -65.52
N ASN A 547 -80.56 -24.69 -66.59
CA ASN A 547 -80.56 -24.12 -67.94
C ASN A 547 -79.84 -22.76 -68.05
N CYS A 548 -78.69 -22.60 -67.39
CA CYS A 548 -77.88 -21.39 -67.44
C CYS A 548 -77.07 -21.34 -68.73
N TYR A 549 -77.27 -20.29 -69.53
CA TYR A 549 -76.44 -19.95 -70.66
C TYR A 549 -75.51 -18.80 -70.30
N TRP A 550 -74.22 -18.95 -70.56
CA TRP A 550 -73.28 -17.84 -70.47
C TRP A 550 -72.32 -17.86 -71.65
N GLU A 551 -71.80 -16.67 -71.98
CA GLU A 551 -70.92 -16.47 -73.11
C GLU A 551 -69.85 -15.41 -72.79
N ARG A 552 -68.65 -15.62 -73.31
CA ARG A 552 -67.57 -14.64 -73.39
C ARG A 552 -67.34 -14.32 -74.86
N SER A 553 -67.18 -13.04 -75.20
CA SER A 553 -67.11 -12.62 -76.60
C SER A 553 -66.00 -11.58 -76.82
N SER A 554 -65.29 -11.67 -77.94
CA SER A 554 -64.25 -10.71 -78.37
C SER A 554 -64.83 -9.52 -79.14
N SER A 555 -66.09 -9.63 -79.58
CA SER A 555 -66.88 -8.57 -80.21
C SER A 555 -68.37 -8.89 -79.99
N SER A 556 -69.29 -8.10 -80.55
CA SER A 556 -70.73 -8.41 -80.50
C SER A 556 -71.16 -9.54 -81.45
N ARG A 557 -70.23 -10.14 -82.21
CA ARG A 557 -70.51 -11.22 -83.17
C ARG A 557 -69.60 -12.44 -83.03
N ASP A 558 -68.55 -12.34 -82.22
CA ASP A 558 -67.51 -13.37 -82.11
C ASP A 558 -67.47 -13.92 -80.68
N ILE A 559 -68.03 -15.12 -80.53
CA ILE A 559 -68.01 -15.90 -79.29
C ILE A 559 -66.60 -16.47 -79.10
N ILE A 560 -65.99 -16.19 -77.95
CA ILE A 560 -64.74 -16.82 -77.50
C ILE A 560 -65.07 -18.19 -76.91
N ASP A 561 -66.09 -18.23 -76.05
CA ASP A 561 -66.49 -19.39 -75.28
C ASP A 561 -67.93 -19.22 -74.81
N ASN A 562 -68.67 -20.33 -74.74
CA ASN A 562 -70.01 -20.36 -74.18
C ASN A 562 -70.33 -21.73 -73.59
N ASN A 563 -71.24 -21.76 -72.62
CA ASN A 563 -71.74 -23.01 -72.06
C ASN A 563 -73.22 -22.92 -71.73
N PHE A 564 -73.91 -24.06 -71.85
CA PHE A 564 -75.30 -24.25 -71.46
C PHE A 564 -75.40 -25.39 -70.46
N GLY A 565 -75.48 -25.06 -69.17
CA GLY A 565 -75.34 -26.03 -68.09
C GLY A 565 -76.35 -25.87 -66.96
N SER A 566 -76.51 -26.94 -66.17
CA SER A 566 -77.23 -26.92 -64.90
C SER A 566 -76.27 -27.06 -63.73
N GLY A 567 -76.74 -26.84 -62.51
CA GLY A 567 -75.90 -26.86 -61.32
C GLY A 567 -75.06 -25.60 -61.19
N ARG A 568 -73.96 -25.66 -60.44
CA ARG A 568 -73.06 -24.50 -60.28
C ARG A 568 -72.28 -24.29 -61.57
N GLN A 569 -72.25 -23.07 -62.09
CA GLN A 569 -71.43 -22.72 -63.24
C GLN A 569 -70.19 -21.95 -62.78
N MET A 570 -69.07 -22.12 -63.47
CA MET A 570 -67.84 -21.37 -63.22
C MET A 570 -67.19 -20.93 -64.53
N VAL A 571 -66.65 -19.71 -64.56
CA VAL A 571 -66.03 -19.14 -65.77
C VAL A 571 -64.89 -18.21 -65.39
N THR A 572 -63.79 -18.23 -66.14
CA THR A 572 -62.73 -17.22 -66.07
C THR A 572 -62.92 -16.19 -67.17
N ILE A 573 -63.33 -14.98 -66.79
CA ILE A 573 -63.41 -13.83 -67.69
C ILE A 573 -62.00 -13.21 -67.80
N SER A 574 -61.43 -13.19 -69.01
CA SER A 574 -60.13 -12.59 -69.27
C SER A 574 -60.23 -11.07 -69.37
N ALA A 575 -59.12 -10.36 -69.11
CA ALA A 575 -59.06 -8.91 -69.32
C ALA A 575 -59.13 -8.50 -70.80
N THR A 576 -58.90 -9.44 -71.72
CA THR A 576 -58.97 -9.23 -73.17
C THR A 576 -60.37 -9.39 -73.75
N ASP A 577 -61.28 -10.02 -73.02
CA ASP A 577 -62.67 -10.20 -73.43
C ASP A 577 -63.34 -8.82 -73.57
N LYS A 578 -64.34 -8.70 -74.47
CA LYS A 578 -65.10 -7.47 -74.63
C LYS A 578 -66.42 -7.51 -73.87
N TYR A 579 -67.13 -8.63 -73.98
CA TYR A 579 -68.44 -8.82 -73.38
C TYR A 579 -68.51 -10.14 -72.61
N PHE A 580 -69.30 -10.15 -71.54
CA PHE A 580 -69.76 -11.33 -70.86
C PHE A 580 -71.29 -11.34 -70.85
N GLU A 581 -71.91 -12.37 -71.40
CA GLU A 581 -73.35 -12.55 -71.42
C GLU A 581 -73.77 -13.64 -70.43
N SER A 582 -74.91 -13.42 -69.78
CA SER A 582 -75.51 -14.32 -68.82
C SER A 582 -77.02 -14.37 -69.06
N ASP A 583 -77.59 -15.56 -69.16
CA ASP A 583 -79.02 -15.80 -69.31
C ASP A 583 -79.45 -17.00 -68.46
N ARG A 584 -80.44 -16.83 -67.58
CA ARG A 584 -80.93 -17.83 -66.61
C ARG A 584 -79.86 -18.38 -65.65
N CYS A 585 -78.75 -17.68 -65.50
CA CYS A 585 -77.66 -18.05 -64.58
C CYS A 585 -77.81 -17.46 -63.18
N GLY A 586 -78.73 -16.51 -63.02
CA GLY A 586 -78.84 -15.73 -61.79
C GLY A 586 -77.56 -14.94 -61.51
N ALA A 587 -77.27 -14.75 -60.23
CA ALA A 587 -76.12 -13.96 -59.82
C ALA A 587 -74.79 -14.72 -59.94
N TRP A 588 -73.76 -14.04 -60.45
CA TRP A 588 -72.38 -14.52 -60.42
C TRP A 588 -71.60 -13.86 -59.28
N TYR A 589 -70.82 -14.67 -58.58
CA TYR A 589 -69.97 -14.28 -57.47
C TYR A 589 -68.51 -14.44 -57.87
N ARG A 590 -67.67 -13.47 -57.51
CA ARG A 590 -66.22 -13.58 -57.77
C ARG A 590 -65.66 -14.73 -56.94
N TYR A 591 -64.92 -15.61 -57.57
CA TYR A 591 -64.23 -16.71 -56.91
C TYR A 591 -62.97 -16.19 -56.22
N ASP A 592 -62.86 -16.43 -54.91
CA ASP A 592 -61.77 -15.93 -54.06
C ASP A 592 -60.66 -16.98 -53.83
N GLY A 593 -60.73 -18.12 -54.54
CA GLY A 593 -59.81 -19.23 -54.38
C GLY A 593 -60.01 -19.99 -53.07
N THR A 594 -61.19 -19.87 -52.44
CA THR A 594 -61.51 -20.56 -51.18
C THR A 594 -62.86 -21.25 -51.25
N GLY A 595 -62.93 -22.44 -50.68
CA GLY A 595 -64.11 -23.30 -50.75
C GLY A 595 -64.24 -24.20 -49.52
N LYS A 596 -65.23 -25.09 -49.55
CA LYS A 596 -65.52 -26.00 -48.43
C LYS A 596 -64.56 -27.19 -48.33
N ASN A 597 -63.78 -27.46 -49.39
CA ASN A 597 -62.93 -28.64 -49.52
C ASN A 597 -63.66 -29.93 -49.13
N ALA A 598 -64.84 -30.12 -49.74
CA ALA A 598 -65.81 -31.15 -49.41
C ALA A 598 -65.40 -32.53 -49.95
N SER A 599 -65.83 -33.57 -49.26
CA SER A 599 -65.70 -34.97 -49.72
C SER A 599 -66.89 -35.43 -50.56
N SER A 600 -67.82 -34.54 -50.93
CA SER A 600 -68.94 -34.84 -51.80
C SER A 600 -69.40 -33.58 -52.52
N PHE A 601 -69.91 -33.71 -53.74
CA PHE A 601 -70.46 -32.61 -54.53
C PHE A 601 -71.62 -33.05 -55.43
N PRO A 602 -72.54 -32.14 -55.80
CA PRO A 602 -73.66 -32.43 -56.70
C PRO A 602 -73.23 -32.99 -58.06
N GLY A 603 -74.16 -33.66 -58.75
CA GLY A 603 -73.92 -34.26 -60.06
C GLY A 603 -73.88 -33.30 -61.24
N ASP A 604 -74.41 -32.10 -61.05
CA ASP A 604 -74.40 -31.05 -62.06
C ASP A 604 -73.58 -29.86 -61.55
N GLY A 605 -72.68 -29.37 -62.39
CA GLY A 605 -71.93 -28.14 -62.21
C GLY A 605 -70.42 -28.32 -62.11
N MET A 606 -69.76 -27.18 -61.84
CA MET A 606 -68.32 -27.02 -61.89
C MET A 606 -67.72 -26.74 -60.50
N TYR A 607 -66.62 -27.41 -60.17
CA TYR A 607 -65.97 -27.33 -58.86
C TYR A 607 -64.46 -27.32 -58.96
N ALA A 608 -63.80 -26.42 -58.22
CA ALA A 608 -62.34 -26.39 -58.15
C ALA A 608 -61.79 -27.46 -57.18
N VAL A 609 -60.86 -28.28 -57.64
CA VAL A 609 -60.28 -29.39 -56.89
C VAL A 609 -59.11 -28.91 -56.04
N GLY A 610 -59.10 -29.30 -54.77
CA GLY A 610 -58.22 -28.74 -53.74
C GLY A 610 -58.78 -27.51 -53.02
N VAL A 611 -59.90 -26.95 -53.51
CA VAL A 611 -60.53 -25.77 -52.92
C VAL A 611 -61.99 -26.02 -52.55
N ASP A 612 -62.83 -26.36 -53.53
CA ASP A 612 -64.24 -26.67 -53.32
C ASP A 612 -64.43 -28.12 -52.89
N VAL A 613 -63.69 -29.03 -53.54
CA VAL A 613 -63.70 -30.47 -53.30
C VAL A 613 -62.28 -30.98 -53.08
N ARG A 614 -62.12 -32.08 -52.34
CA ARG A 614 -60.79 -32.67 -52.09
C ARG A 614 -60.26 -33.39 -53.32
N PRO A 615 -58.94 -33.42 -53.56
CA PRO A 615 -58.36 -34.33 -54.52
C PRO A 615 -58.59 -35.79 -54.15
N GLY A 616 -58.69 -36.68 -55.14
CA GLY A 616 -58.83 -38.12 -54.98
C GLY A 616 -59.98 -38.70 -55.82
N THR A 617 -60.29 -39.97 -55.58
CA THR A 617 -61.30 -40.72 -56.35
C THR A 617 -62.71 -40.52 -55.79
N TYR A 618 -63.66 -40.25 -56.67
CA TYR A 618 -65.08 -40.06 -56.36
C TYR A 618 -65.93 -41.11 -57.07
N LYS A 619 -66.99 -41.53 -56.39
CA LYS A 619 -68.04 -42.41 -56.92
C LYS A 619 -69.32 -41.61 -57.13
N SER A 620 -69.89 -41.66 -58.33
CA SER A 620 -71.20 -41.08 -58.66
C SER A 620 -72.34 -42.00 -58.19
N SER A 621 -73.45 -41.42 -57.74
CA SER A 621 -74.65 -42.18 -57.39
C SER A 621 -75.39 -42.77 -58.60
N GLY A 622 -74.98 -42.42 -59.83
CA GLY A 622 -75.77 -42.61 -61.05
C GLY A 622 -76.90 -41.57 -61.12
N GLY A 623 -77.09 -40.95 -62.29
CA GLY A 623 -78.20 -40.02 -62.53
C GLY A 623 -79.45 -40.72 -63.07
N ASN A 624 -80.60 -40.06 -62.94
CA ASN A 624 -81.91 -40.60 -63.35
C ASN A 624 -82.21 -40.41 -64.86
N GLY A 625 -81.29 -39.84 -65.64
CA GLY A 625 -81.54 -39.33 -67.00
C GLY A 625 -80.94 -40.14 -68.16
N GLY A 626 -80.32 -41.29 -67.90
CA GLY A 626 -79.76 -42.15 -68.97
C GLY A 626 -78.40 -41.72 -69.54
N TRP A 627 -77.80 -40.63 -69.06
CA TRP A 627 -76.47 -40.16 -69.44
C TRP A 627 -75.76 -39.50 -68.24
N CYS A 628 -74.44 -39.55 -68.21
CA CYS A 628 -73.60 -38.88 -67.22
C CYS A 628 -72.32 -38.42 -67.92
N TYR A 629 -72.09 -37.11 -67.90
CA TYR A 629 -70.91 -36.45 -68.42
C TYR A 629 -70.05 -35.91 -67.27
N ILE A 630 -68.75 -36.15 -67.34
CA ILE A 630 -67.77 -35.55 -66.44
C ILE A 630 -66.50 -35.17 -67.22
N ALA A 631 -65.88 -34.06 -66.85
CA ALA A 631 -64.60 -33.62 -67.38
C ALA A 631 -63.73 -33.03 -66.27
N SER A 632 -62.44 -33.31 -66.31
CA SER A 632 -61.40 -32.58 -65.58
C SER A 632 -60.82 -31.51 -66.51
N LEU A 633 -60.72 -30.28 -66.02
CA LEU A 633 -60.28 -29.10 -66.76
C LEU A 633 -59.06 -28.48 -66.07
N SER A 634 -58.10 -28.01 -66.87
CA SER A 634 -56.91 -27.31 -66.40
C SER A 634 -57.20 -25.83 -66.08
N THR A 635 -58.09 -25.20 -66.84
CA THR A 635 -58.60 -23.85 -66.58
C THR A 635 -60.10 -23.74 -66.88
N LEU A 636 -60.67 -22.55 -66.65
CA LEU A 636 -62.06 -22.21 -66.97
C LEU A 636 -62.13 -21.17 -68.10
N SER A 637 -61.20 -21.25 -69.04
CA SER A 637 -61.14 -20.34 -70.19
C SER A 637 -61.97 -20.81 -71.38
N GLY A 638 -62.44 -22.07 -71.35
CA GLY A 638 -63.34 -22.67 -72.31
C GLY A 638 -62.72 -23.12 -73.62
N GLY A 639 -61.39 -23.11 -73.71
CA GLY A 639 -60.71 -23.69 -74.86
C GLY A 639 -60.81 -25.21 -74.83
N TYR A 640 -60.80 -25.87 -76.00
CA TYR A 640 -60.68 -27.33 -76.08
C TYR A 640 -59.42 -27.85 -75.35
N ASP A 641 -58.35 -27.06 -75.36
CA ASP A 641 -57.09 -27.34 -74.66
C ASP A 641 -57.23 -27.31 -73.12
N ASP A 642 -58.35 -26.80 -72.58
CA ASP A 642 -58.59 -26.84 -71.14
C ASP A 642 -58.97 -28.25 -70.66
N ILE A 643 -59.51 -29.12 -71.52
CA ILE A 643 -59.95 -30.46 -71.13
C ILE A 643 -58.73 -31.37 -70.93
N ILE A 644 -58.54 -31.86 -69.70
CA ILE A 644 -57.50 -32.82 -69.33
C ILE A 644 -57.98 -34.24 -69.66
N ASP A 645 -59.19 -34.57 -69.22
CA ASP A 645 -59.85 -35.86 -69.43
C ASP A 645 -61.37 -35.67 -69.36
N ASN A 646 -62.14 -36.45 -70.12
CA ASN A 646 -63.59 -36.43 -70.08
C ASN A 646 -64.23 -37.77 -70.44
N ASP A 647 -65.40 -38.04 -69.86
CA ASP A 647 -66.22 -39.21 -70.18
C ASP A 647 -67.70 -38.82 -70.21
N GLY A 648 -68.35 -39.08 -71.36
CA GLY A 648 -69.78 -38.86 -71.59
C GLY A 648 -70.56 -40.13 -71.89
N SER A 649 -69.99 -41.32 -71.67
CA SER A 649 -70.57 -42.58 -72.15
C SER A 649 -71.43 -43.30 -71.09
N GLY A 650 -72.65 -43.72 -71.46
CA GLY A 650 -73.47 -44.66 -70.69
C GLY A 650 -74.22 -44.08 -69.47
N SER A 651 -75.13 -44.90 -68.94
CA SER A 651 -75.88 -44.65 -67.70
C SER A 651 -75.35 -45.53 -66.56
N GLY A 652 -75.32 -45.01 -65.34
CA GLY A 652 -74.92 -45.78 -64.14
C GLY A 652 -73.85 -45.10 -63.27
N THR A 653 -73.39 -45.82 -62.25
CA THR A 653 -72.34 -45.39 -61.33
C THR A 653 -70.99 -45.26 -62.05
N LYS A 654 -70.35 -44.10 -61.91
CA LYS A 654 -68.97 -43.86 -62.38
C LYS A 654 -67.99 -43.67 -61.22
N TYR A 655 -66.73 -43.96 -61.49
CA TYR A 655 -65.60 -43.56 -60.64
C TYR A 655 -64.74 -42.56 -61.41
N TRP A 656 -64.33 -41.46 -60.78
CA TRP A 656 -63.54 -40.41 -61.41
C TRP A 656 -62.47 -39.91 -60.44
N GLU A 657 -61.23 -39.80 -60.89
CA GLU A 657 -60.12 -39.25 -60.10
C GLU A 657 -59.93 -37.77 -60.44
N VAL A 658 -59.76 -36.94 -59.42
CA VAL A 658 -59.51 -35.49 -59.58
C VAL A 658 -58.28 -35.06 -58.79
N HIS A 659 -57.45 -34.20 -59.38
CA HIS A 659 -56.20 -33.72 -58.79
C HIS A 659 -56.26 -32.26 -58.38
N ALA A 660 -55.45 -31.88 -57.38
CA ALA A 660 -55.41 -30.51 -56.89
C ALA A 660 -54.99 -29.53 -58.01
N GLY A 661 -55.74 -28.43 -58.17
CA GLY A 661 -55.49 -27.42 -59.20
C GLY A 661 -56.36 -27.57 -60.45
N GLU A 662 -57.03 -28.71 -60.60
CA GLU A 662 -58.02 -28.94 -61.66
C GLU A 662 -59.39 -28.32 -61.31
N PHE A 663 -60.26 -28.24 -62.31
CA PHE A 663 -61.69 -28.03 -62.15
C PHE A 663 -62.43 -29.25 -62.67
N VAL A 664 -63.46 -29.71 -61.97
CA VAL A 664 -64.34 -30.77 -62.47
C VAL A 664 -65.64 -30.17 -62.95
N ASP A 665 -66.04 -30.47 -64.18
CA ASP A 665 -67.35 -30.16 -64.75
C ASP A 665 -68.14 -31.46 -64.89
N THR A 666 -69.36 -31.50 -64.36
CA THR A 666 -70.19 -32.71 -64.34
C THR A 666 -71.62 -32.37 -64.71
N SER A 667 -72.30 -33.27 -65.39
CA SER A 667 -73.71 -33.14 -65.77
C SER A 667 -74.39 -34.51 -65.85
N GLY A 668 -75.59 -34.63 -65.30
CA GLY A 668 -76.39 -35.85 -65.33
C GLY A 668 -75.89 -36.98 -64.44
N CYS A 669 -74.87 -36.76 -63.59
CA CYS A 669 -74.17 -37.85 -62.90
C CYS A 669 -74.72 -38.23 -61.51
N GLY A 670 -75.67 -37.47 -60.96
CA GLY A 670 -76.07 -37.64 -59.56
C GLY A 670 -74.91 -37.30 -58.58
N THR A 671 -75.12 -37.47 -57.28
CA THR A 671 -74.14 -36.97 -56.28
C THR A 671 -72.82 -37.73 -56.36
N TRP A 672 -71.70 -37.00 -56.40
CA TRP A 672 -70.35 -37.55 -56.29
C TRP A 672 -69.92 -37.59 -54.83
N THR A 673 -69.45 -38.75 -54.38
CA THR A 673 -68.91 -38.95 -53.02
C THR A 673 -67.50 -39.52 -53.08
N ARG A 674 -66.56 -38.89 -52.37
CA ARG A 674 -65.17 -39.32 -52.32
C ARG A 674 -65.09 -40.69 -51.66
N VAL A 675 -64.49 -41.64 -52.35
CA VAL A 675 -64.19 -42.95 -51.80
C VAL A 675 -62.76 -42.95 -51.26
N SER A 676 -62.51 -43.68 -50.18
CA SER A 676 -61.14 -44.03 -49.80
C SER A 676 -60.63 -45.06 -50.79
N ASN A 677 -59.41 -44.88 -51.29
CA ASN A 677 -58.66 -45.98 -51.90
C ASN A 677 -58.49 -47.12 -50.90
#